data_AF-A0A0N0TAY9-F1
#
_entry.id   AF-A0A0N0TAY9-F1
#
_cell.length_a   1.000
_cell.length_b   1.000
_cell.length_c   1.000
_cell.angle_alpha   90.00
_cell.angle_beta   90.00
_cell.angle_gamma   90.00
#
_symmetry.space_group_name_H-M   'P 1'
#
loop_
_entity.id
_entity.type
_entity.pdbx_description
1 polymer ?
#
loop_
_entity_poly.entity_id
_entity_poly.type
_entity_poly.pdbx_seq_one_letter_code
_entity_poly.pdbx_strand_id
1 'polypeptide(L)'
;MLRIPPEDIMWIRNTCGQEVVDELQRQGGEHDWSELRLNRPLWTVPGSSYTGAVLQTIHVAPPPRQLVLKVIPAGAPGREASAHADALEAVPEFSKLHLVGQPYPPLVLPDGRTVMFQEVAGGSLRDVTPAGSLSREEQNQVVEAVVRGLLAEWNEAALKNAVPAQVTVSDFLRRELGDVWTGGGSLQAFGRGLGVFDPAPPWLYSDGMRLPNPYLLVKGGYPALADPTVPVLRGLGHGDLHLDNILVPRLEKVVRSRAYRLIDLCTFGKDADLGRDVATLLLSALLPHVNHPQELPHDQRHALLRFVVDPDASHRADIVSGAAALVAAVRDTAREVMRDWRDPWDLQFLLSLTAAALRFTTYTKITEAGRTFFARLAAHAGGEVLARTREDGAGAWPPALDPGRDSFSVPGFGHTGPSARARAAGFVSDQEPQRRRGQTETGVRDDRSVVGFGPDHTVVAVDSEGGVRRWTVSGDPLPGTGGRPPQQRLGHQSLVASLTHSVVVARPKELEIVHFPQRGGALRPPPVRLPNADHFLVTSGGDVFATHDGKYLTVRAFEDGAPIEALPCPPSLAASAVSIDASVVAMARSREVHIHRRDRSPLTFGVANSIPHLRNKLVQMMTPDPGLQLAVSPSGSHVGCVTFEEVVVWSTDDGREVYRRKLTGREADEALGAKWMRLVCTETGTLFWLRRGRLAIPTVDGGTQLRQSGTYADIALARDGTMLATLGTEGRLEVWDL
;
A
#
# COMPACT_ATOMS: atom_id res chain seq x y z
N MET A 1 -25.20 -39.97 39.22
CA MET A 1 -26.05 -39.15 38.33
C MET A 1 -25.47 -37.75 38.30
N LEU A 2 -25.08 -37.29 37.12
CA LEU A 2 -24.48 -35.96 36.92
C LEU A 2 -25.47 -34.87 37.34
N ARG A 3 -25.05 -33.94 38.20
CA ARG A 3 -25.83 -32.75 38.55
C ARG A 3 -25.42 -31.58 37.65
N ILE A 4 -26.36 -31.12 36.82
CA ILE A 4 -26.25 -29.89 36.04
C ILE A 4 -27.34 -28.92 36.56
N PRO A 5 -27.02 -27.67 36.93
CA PRO A 5 -28.04 -26.70 37.34
C PRO A 5 -29.14 -26.55 36.28
N PRO A 6 -30.43 -26.44 36.65
CA PRO A 6 -31.54 -26.33 35.68
C PRO A 6 -31.38 -25.18 34.69
N GLU A 7 -30.85 -24.05 35.12
CA GLU A 7 -30.55 -22.88 34.30
C GLU A 7 -29.49 -23.16 33.22
N ASP A 8 -28.48 -23.96 33.56
CA ASP A 8 -27.41 -24.38 32.65
C ASP A 8 -27.95 -25.40 31.63
N ILE A 9 -28.77 -26.35 32.08
CA ILE A 9 -29.48 -27.29 31.18
C ILE A 9 -30.32 -26.52 30.16
N MET A 10 -31.11 -25.54 30.62
CA MET A 10 -31.94 -24.72 29.71
C MET A 10 -31.08 -23.94 28.72
N TRP A 11 -29.96 -23.38 29.16
CA TRP A 11 -29.06 -22.67 28.26
C TRP A 11 -28.45 -23.59 27.19
N ILE A 12 -27.92 -24.75 27.60
CA ILE A 12 -27.32 -25.73 26.68
C ILE A 12 -28.38 -26.19 25.69
N ARG A 13 -29.58 -26.54 26.16
CA ARG A 13 -30.69 -26.94 25.29
C ARG A 13 -31.03 -25.86 24.26
N ASN A 14 -31.16 -24.61 24.69
CA ASN A 14 -31.58 -23.52 23.81
C ASN A 14 -30.50 -23.09 22.81
N THR A 15 -29.23 -23.22 23.17
CA THR A 15 -28.10 -22.72 22.36
C THR A 15 -27.42 -23.84 21.56
N CYS A 16 -27.32 -25.02 22.16
CA CYS A 16 -26.60 -26.18 21.66
C CYS A 16 -27.51 -27.40 21.39
N GLY A 17 -28.83 -27.33 21.62
CA GLY A 17 -29.75 -28.45 21.36
C GLY A 17 -29.82 -29.49 22.49
N GLN A 18 -30.87 -30.33 22.44
CA GLN A 18 -31.13 -31.34 23.45
C GLN A 18 -30.10 -32.48 23.42
N GLU A 19 -29.58 -32.80 22.23
CA GLU A 19 -28.62 -33.88 22.00
C GLU A 19 -27.32 -33.65 22.78
N VAL A 20 -26.88 -32.39 22.91
CA VAL A 20 -25.70 -32.02 23.71
C VAL A 20 -25.96 -32.25 25.20
N VAL A 21 -27.19 -32.00 25.69
CA VAL A 21 -27.55 -32.24 27.09
C VAL A 21 -27.50 -33.73 27.40
N ASP A 22 -28.12 -34.54 26.55
CA ASP A 22 -28.20 -35.99 26.73
C ASP A 22 -26.81 -36.62 26.73
N GLU A 23 -25.96 -36.16 25.80
CA GLU A 23 -24.61 -36.67 25.65
C GLU A 23 -23.69 -36.21 26.81
N LEU A 24 -23.80 -34.98 27.29
CA LEU A 24 -23.08 -34.54 28.50
C LEU A 24 -23.48 -35.34 29.75
N GLN A 25 -24.77 -35.70 29.88
CA GLN A 25 -25.23 -36.56 30.97
C GLN A 25 -24.65 -37.98 30.87
N ARG A 26 -24.58 -38.53 29.67
CA ARG A 26 -23.94 -39.82 29.38
C ARG A 26 -22.46 -39.78 29.75
N GLN A 27 -21.73 -38.78 29.28
CA GLN A 27 -20.32 -38.56 29.59
C GLN A 27 -20.04 -38.43 31.08
N GLY A 28 -20.91 -37.71 31.81
CA GLY A 28 -20.76 -37.62 33.26
C GLY A 28 -20.88 -38.97 33.96
N GLY A 29 -21.64 -39.91 33.41
CA GLY A 29 -21.67 -41.30 33.88
C GLY A 29 -20.40 -42.08 33.55
N GLU A 30 -19.84 -41.90 32.35
CA GLU A 30 -18.64 -42.63 31.90
C GLU A 30 -17.34 -42.16 32.58
N HIS A 31 -17.27 -40.87 32.92
CA HIS A 31 -16.10 -40.24 33.51
C HIS A 31 -16.26 -39.91 35.00
N ASP A 32 -17.25 -40.52 35.66
CA ASP A 32 -17.56 -40.36 37.08
C ASP A 32 -17.77 -38.89 37.52
N TRP A 33 -18.22 -38.01 36.61
CA TRP A 33 -18.57 -36.65 36.98
C TRP A 33 -19.87 -36.64 37.78
N SER A 34 -19.79 -36.09 38.98
CA SER A 34 -20.93 -35.85 39.86
C SER A 34 -21.56 -34.47 39.63
N GLU A 35 -20.80 -33.52 39.06
CA GLU A 35 -21.22 -32.13 38.86
C GLU A 35 -20.67 -31.56 37.54
N LEU A 36 -21.51 -30.80 36.83
CA LEU A 36 -21.12 -29.93 35.72
C LEU A 36 -21.83 -28.59 35.84
N ARG A 37 -21.09 -27.49 35.76
CA ARG A 37 -21.63 -26.12 35.73
C ARG A 37 -21.09 -25.33 34.56
N LEU A 38 -21.92 -24.50 33.94
CA LEU A 38 -21.44 -23.52 32.98
C LEU A 38 -20.87 -22.32 33.72
N ASN A 39 -19.84 -21.72 33.15
CA ASN A 39 -19.36 -20.42 33.57
C ASN A 39 -19.38 -19.49 32.36
N ARG A 40 -20.18 -18.42 32.40
CA ARG A 40 -20.24 -17.45 31.29
C ARG A 40 -18.89 -16.77 31.17
N PRO A 41 -18.14 -16.98 30.08
CA PRO A 41 -16.85 -16.36 29.95
C PRO A 41 -16.99 -14.86 29.75
N LEU A 42 -16.08 -14.07 30.32
CA LEU A 42 -16.00 -12.62 30.08
C LEU A 42 -15.59 -12.27 28.64
N TRP A 43 -15.15 -13.27 27.87
CA TRP A 43 -14.54 -13.12 26.53
C TRP A 43 -15.44 -13.60 25.38
N THR A 44 -16.62 -14.16 25.64
CA THR A 44 -17.57 -14.47 24.56
C THR A 44 -18.45 -13.27 24.25
N VAL A 45 -18.20 -12.63 23.12
CA VAL A 45 -19.24 -11.84 22.43
C VAL A 45 -20.23 -12.84 21.82
N PRO A 46 -21.54 -12.77 22.12
CA PRO A 46 -22.52 -13.65 21.50
C PRO A 46 -22.54 -13.44 19.97
N GLY A 47 -22.27 -14.52 19.22
CA GLY A 47 -22.50 -14.60 17.77
C GLY A 47 -21.42 -13.99 16.87
N SER A 48 -20.36 -14.77 16.57
CA SER A 48 -19.71 -14.86 15.24
C SER A 48 -18.32 -15.53 15.29
N SER A 49 -18.26 -16.84 15.58
CA SER A 49 -17.11 -17.61 15.06
C SER A 49 -17.35 -17.84 13.56
N TYR A 50 -16.29 -17.75 12.75
CA TYR A 50 -16.38 -17.93 11.28
C TYR A 50 -16.89 -19.33 10.91
N THR A 51 -16.74 -20.30 11.83
CA THR A 51 -17.13 -21.70 11.68
C THR A 51 -18.54 -22.00 12.18
N GLY A 52 -19.23 -21.05 12.82
CA GLY A 52 -20.52 -21.29 13.47
C GLY A 52 -20.44 -22.14 14.74
N ALA A 53 -19.23 -22.47 15.21
CA ALA A 53 -19.02 -23.20 16.45
C ALA A 53 -19.42 -22.37 17.68
N VAL A 54 -20.03 -23.03 18.66
CA VAL A 54 -20.39 -22.47 19.96
C VAL A 54 -19.30 -22.81 20.97
N LEU A 55 -18.78 -21.80 21.67
CA LEU A 55 -17.76 -21.95 22.71
C LEU A 55 -18.35 -21.62 24.08
N GLN A 56 -18.09 -22.47 25.07
CA GLN A 56 -18.58 -22.28 26.43
C GLN A 56 -17.58 -22.82 27.44
N THR A 57 -17.38 -22.13 28.57
CA THR A 57 -16.57 -22.69 29.67
C THR A 57 -17.43 -23.55 30.58
N ILE A 58 -16.92 -24.71 30.97
CA ILE A 58 -17.55 -25.62 31.93
C ILE A 58 -16.62 -25.95 33.09
N HIS A 59 -17.20 -26.22 34.25
CA HIS A 59 -16.53 -26.81 35.40
C HIS A 59 -17.09 -28.21 35.62
N VAL A 60 -16.23 -29.22 35.68
CA VAL A 60 -16.61 -30.62 35.92
C VAL A 60 -15.94 -31.12 37.20
N ALA A 61 -16.60 -31.99 37.96
CA ALA A 61 -16.03 -32.63 39.15
C ALA A 61 -16.68 -33.98 39.49
N PRO A 62 -15.96 -34.95 40.09
CA PRO A 62 -14.51 -35.01 40.34
C PRO A 62 -13.67 -35.56 39.16
N PRO A 63 -12.35 -35.28 39.10
CA PRO A 63 -11.67 -34.22 39.85
C PRO A 63 -12.11 -32.83 39.33
N PRO A 64 -12.08 -31.79 40.18
CA PRO A 64 -12.47 -30.45 39.77
C PRO A 64 -11.56 -29.95 38.64
N ARG A 65 -12.15 -29.65 37.48
CA ARG A 65 -11.46 -29.13 36.30
C ARG A 65 -12.29 -28.07 35.61
N GLN A 66 -11.62 -27.08 35.03
CA GLN A 66 -12.22 -26.09 34.14
C GLN A 66 -11.83 -26.41 32.69
N LEU A 67 -12.80 -26.41 31.79
CA LEU A 67 -12.64 -26.80 30.39
C LEU A 67 -13.35 -25.80 29.47
N VAL A 68 -12.92 -25.76 28.21
CA VAL A 68 -13.65 -25.14 27.11
C VAL A 68 -14.40 -26.23 26.35
N LEU A 69 -15.72 -26.11 26.31
CA LEU A 69 -16.61 -26.90 25.48
C LEU A 69 -16.75 -26.20 24.12
N LYS A 70 -16.37 -26.86 23.03
CA LYS A 70 -16.55 -26.38 21.65
C LYS A 70 -17.54 -27.28 20.93
N VAL A 71 -18.69 -26.74 20.54
CA VAL A 71 -19.71 -27.45 19.74
C VAL A 71 -19.56 -27.03 18.29
N ILE A 72 -19.15 -27.97 17.44
CA ILE A 72 -18.88 -27.77 16.01
C ILE A 72 -20.14 -28.15 15.22
N PRO A 73 -20.61 -27.30 14.28
CA PRO A 73 -21.81 -27.57 13.51
C PRO A 73 -21.66 -28.76 12.54
N ALA A 74 -22.79 -29.36 12.15
CA ALA A 74 -22.83 -30.45 11.20
C ALA A 74 -22.37 -29.98 9.81
N GLY A 75 -21.60 -30.81 9.10
CA GLY A 75 -21.08 -30.49 7.77
C GLY A 75 -19.86 -29.55 7.76
N ALA A 76 -19.48 -28.95 8.89
CA ALA A 76 -18.12 -28.47 9.09
C ALA A 76 -17.17 -29.69 9.09
N PRO A 77 -15.90 -29.55 8.70
CA PRO A 77 -15.02 -30.71 8.67
C PRO A 77 -14.88 -31.28 10.09
N GLY A 78 -15.52 -32.43 10.35
CA GLY A 78 -15.30 -33.28 11.54
C GLY A 78 -13.85 -33.75 11.70
N ARG A 79 -12.98 -33.31 10.79
CA ARG A 79 -11.53 -33.33 10.86
C ARG A 79 -10.98 -32.51 12.03
N GLU A 80 -11.68 -31.51 12.55
CA GLU A 80 -11.12 -30.65 13.60
C GLU A 80 -10.71 -31.42 14.87
N ALA A 81 -11.57 -32.31 15.36
CA ALA A 81 -11.28 -33.08 16.57
C ALA A 81 -10.16 -34.12 16.37
N SER A 82 -10.08 -34.72 15.17
CA SER A 82 -9.00 -35.64 14.82
C SER A 82 -7.68 -34.91 14.55
N ALA A 83 -7.72 -33.73 13.91
CA ALA A 83 -6.57 -32.87 13.67
C ALA A 83 -5.95 -32.37 14.98
N HIS A 84 -6.79 -32.02 15.97
CA HIS A 84 -6.32 -31.65 17.31
C HIS A 84 -5.61 -32.82 18.00
N ALA A 85 -6.22 -34.01 17.98
CA ALA A 85 -5.60 -35.21 18.57
C ALA A 85 -4.27 -35.56 17.87
N ASP A 86 -4.26 -35.52 16.54
CA ASP A 86 -3.08 -35.74 15.71
C ASP A 86 -1.95 -34.75 16.04
N ALA A 87 -2.28 -33.48 16.30
CA ALA A 87 -1.31 -32.47 16.70
C ALA A 87 -0.71 -32.74 18.09
N LEU A 88 -1.55 -33.16 19.05
CA LEU A 88 -1.10 -33.50 20.40
C LEU A 88 -0.14 -34.70 20.39
N GLU A 89 -0.39 -35.69 19.54
CA GLU A 89 0.44 -36.90 19.44
C GLU A 89 1.74 -36.69 18.66
N ALA A 90 1.80 -35.70 17.77
CA ALA A 90 2.91 -35.54 16.83
C ALA A 90 4.28 -35.31 17.52
N VAL A 91 4.33 -34.42 18.51
CA VAL A 91 5.53 -34.15 19.33
C VAL A 91 5.10 -33.92 20.78
N PRO A 92 5.03 -34.97 21.62
CA PRO A 92 4.44 -34.88 22.95
C PRO A 92 5.02 -33.79 23.86
N GLU A 93 6.34 -33.57 23.80
CA GLU A 93 7.00 -32.54 24.62
C GLU A 93 6.58 -31.12 24.20
N PHE A 94 6.54 -30.84 22.89
CA PHE A 94 6.04 -29.57 22.37
C PHE A 94 4.56 -29.40 22.69
N SER A 95 3.75 -30.45 22.49
CA SER A 95 2.31 -30.44 22.74
C SER A 95 1.98 -30.08 24.18
N LYS A 96 2.67 -30.72 25.14
CA LYS A 96 2.49 -30.44 26.58
C LYS A 96 2.83 -29.00 26.94
N LEU A 97 3.83 -28.41 26.27
CA LEU A 97 4.30 -27.07 26.55
C LEU A 97 3.57 -25.98 25.79
N HIS A 98 3.00 -26.25 24.62
CA HIS A 98 2.56 -25.21 23.69
C HIS A 98 1.19 -25.45 23.06
N LEU A 99 0.57 -26.61 23.20
CA LEU A 99 -0.79 -26.85 22.70
C LEU A 99 -1.77 -26.95 23.88
N VAL A 100 -3.04 -26.65 23.64
CA VAL A 100 -4.09 -26.93 24.63
C VAL A 100 -4.49 -28.40 24.56
N GLY A 101 -4.53 -29.08 25.72
CA GLY A 101 -4.91 -30.50 25.77
C GLY A 101 -6.38 -30.74 25.42
N GLN A 102 -6.70 -32.00 25.08
CA GLN A 102 -8.06 -32.49 24.92
C GLN A 102 -8.30 -33.64 25.92
N PRO A 103 -8.70 -33.33 27.17
CA PRO A 103 -8.69 -34.30 28.27
C PRO A 103 -9.76 -35.39 28.15
N TYR A 104 -10.75 -35.21 27.28
CA TYR A 104 -11.81 -36.18 27.02
C TYR A 104 -12.00 -36.37 25.52
N PRO A 105 -12.36 -37.59 25.05
CA PRO A 105 -12.63 -37.83 23.65
C PRO A 105 -13.72 -36.90 23.10
N PRO A 106 -13.65 -36.54 21.80
CA PRO A 106 -14.70 -35.76 21.16
C PRO A 106 -15.96 -36.62 20.99
N LEU A 107 -17.13 -35.98 21.06
CA LEU A 107 -18.42 -36.65 20.97
C LEU A 107 -19.08 -36.32 19.64
N VAL A 108 -19.38 -37.35 18.85
CA VAL A 108 -20.10 -37.21 17.58
C VAL A 108 -21.60 -37.35 17.87
N LEU A 109 -22.36 -36.30 17.62
CA LEU A 109 -23.80 -36.28 17.83
C LEU A 109 -24.54 -36.94 16.65
N PRO A 110 -25.76 -37.46 16.84
CA PRO A 110 -26.53 -38.12 15.78
C PRO A 110 -26.84 -37.22 14.57
N ASP A 111 -26.88 -35.91 14.77
CA ASP A 111 -27.11 -34.91 13.73
C ASP A 111 -25.83 -34.47 13.00
N GLY A 112 -24.69 -35.11 13.28
CA GLY A 112 -23.41 -34.87 12.63
C GLY A 112 -22.57 -33.74 13.26
N ARG A 113 -23.04 -33.09 14.33
CA ARG A 113 -22.24 -32.15 15.11
C ARG A 113 -21.18 -32.87 15.95
N THR A 114 -20.13 -32.15 16.34
CA THR A 114 -19.08 -32.68 17.21
C THR A 114 -18.89 -31.79 18.44
N VAL A 115 -18.77 -32.39 19.62
CA VAL A 115 -18.47 -31.71 20.88
C VAL A 115 -17.03 -32.02 21.29
N MET A 116 -16.22 -30.99 21.49
CA MET A 116 -14.84 -31.12 21.97
C MET A 116 -14.69 -30.53 23.38
N PHE A 117 -13.81 -31.13 24.17
CA PHE A 117 -13.40 -30.65 25.48
C PHE A 117 -11.94 -30.25 25.43
N GLN A 118 -11.64 -28.96 25.57
CA GLN A 118 -10.28 -28.44 25.55
C GLN A 118 -9.88 -27.93 26.93
N GLU A 119 -8.60 -28.06 27.27
CA GLU A 119 -8.04 -27.43 28.47
C GLU A 119 -8.09 -25.90 28.34
N VAL A 120 -8.22 -25.23 29.48
CA VAL A 120 -8.00 -23.79 29.55
C VAL A 120 -6.52 -23.51 29.33
N ALA A 121 -6.19 -22.79 28.26
CA ALA A 121 -4.82 -22.35 27.98
C ALA A 121 -4.20 -21.67 29.22
N GLY A 122 -2.97 -22.04 29.56
CA GLY A 122 -2.26 -21.46 30.72
C GLY A 122 -2.92 -21.73 32.09
N GLY A 123 -3.98 -22.54 32.16
CA GLY A 123 -4.69 -22.86 33.40
C GLY A 123 -5.55 -21.73 33.98
N SER A 124 -5.68 -20.59 33.30
CA SER A 124 -6.50 -19.45 33.75
C SER A 124 -7.15 -18.72 32.58
N LEU A 125 -8.47 -18.55 32.62
CA LEU A 125 -9.19 -17.68 31.67
C LEU A 125 -9.05 -16.19 31.99
N ARG A 126 -8.46 -15.83 33.13
CA ARG A 126 -8.25 -14.43 33.56
C ARG A 126 -6.86 -13.93 33.25
N ASP A 127 -5.86 -14.80 33.40
CA ASP A 127 -4.45 -14.44 33.36
C ASP A 127 -3.81 -14.82 32.03
N VAL A 128 -4.61 -14.86 30.96
CA VAL A 128 -4.18 -15.22 29.61
C VAL A 128 -4.73 -14.19 28.64
N THR A 129 -3.91 -13.80 27.66
CA THR A 129 -4.24 -12.76 26.69
C THR A 129 -3.87 -13.24 25.28
N PRO A 130 -4.75 -13.07 24.28
CA PRO A 130 -4.39 -13.29 22.89
C PRO A 130 -3.23 -12.39 22.48
N ALA A 131 -2.27 -12.89 21.70
CA ALA A 131 -1.12 -12.10 21.27
C ALA A 131 -1.56 -10.84 20.50
N GLY A 132 -2.68 -10.90 19.78
CA GLY A 132 -3.27 -9.75 19.06
C GLY A 132 -3.66 -8.58 19.96
N SER A 133 -3.86 -8.82 21.26
CA SER A 133 -4.23 -7.80 22.26
C SER A 133 -3.04 -7.25 23.07
N LEU A 134 -1.82 -7.74 22.82
CA LEU A 134 -0.61 -7.30 23.52
C LEU A 134 -0.09 -5.97 22.99
N SER A 135 0.76 -5.29 23.77
CA SER A 135 1.53 -4.15 23.25
C SER A 135 2.52 -4.61 22.17
N ARG A 136 2.94 -3.69 21.29
CA ARG A 136 3.84 -4.04 20.16
C ARG A 136 5.15 -4.69 20.60
N GLU A 137 5.74 -4.22 21.71
CA GLU A 137 6.97 -4.78 22.23
C GLU A 137 6.76 -6.22 22.75
N GLU A 138 5.68 -6.44 23.50
CA GLU A 138 5.30 -7.77 23.97
C GLU A 138 4.93 -8.71 22.79
N GLN A 139 4.29 -8.20 21.74
CA GLN A 139 3.99 -8.94 20.51
C GLN A 139 5.27 -9.44 19.85
N ASN A 140 6.28 -8.59 19.69
CA ASN A 140 7.56 -8.98 19.09
C ASN A 140 8.19 -10.16 19.86
N GLN A 141 8.20 -10.10 21.19
CA GLN A 141 8.77 -11.16 22.04
C GLN A 141 8.00 -12.48 21.91
N VAL A 142 6.66 -12.41 21.80
CA VAL A 142 5.81 -13.59 21.63
C VAL A 142 5.99 -14.21 20.25
N VAL A 143 6.00 -13.38 19.20
CA VAL A 143 6.16 -13.85 17.82
C VAL A 143 7.54 -14.49 17.63
N GLU A 144 8.61 -13.92 18.19
CA GLU A 144 9.93 -14.55 18.21
C GLU A 144 9.89 -15.93 18.89
N ALA A 145 9.28 -16.01 20.08
CA ALA A 145 9.18 -17.27 20.82
C ALA A 145 8.39 -18.33 20.03
N VAL A 146 7.29 -17.94 19.39
CA VAL A 146 6.46 -18.83 18.57
C VAL A 146 7.21 -19.30 17.33
N VAL A 147 7.82 -18.40 16.55
CA VAL A 147 8.58 -18.78 15.36
C VAL A 147 9.71 -19.75 15.71
N ARG A 148 10.43 -19.49 16.81
CA ARG A 148 11.46 -20.41 17.30
C ARG A 148 10.89 -21.76 17.70
N GLY A 149 9.80 -21.79 18.46
CA GLY A 149 9.17 -23.04 18.88
C GLY A 149 8.63 -23.85 17.70
N LEU A 150 8.03 -23.22 16.69
CA LEU A 150 7.53 -23.92 15.50
C LEU A 150 8.66 -24.57 14.69
N LEU A 151 9.73 -23.83 14.42
CA LEU A 151 10.80 -24.26 13.52
C LEU A 151 11.86 -25.11 14.23
N ALA A 152 12.24 -24.76 15.47
CA ALA A 152 13.33 -25.41 16.19
C ALA A 152 12.88 -26.53 17.14
N GLU A 153 11.63 -26.50 17.63
CA GLU A 153 11.14 -27.46 18.64
C GLU A 153 10.10 -28.40 18.04
N TRP A 154 9.04 -27.87 17.43
CA TRP A 154 7.96 -28.69 16.87
C TRP A 154 8.41 -29.47 15.64
N ASN A 155 9.30 -28.90 14.83
CA ASN A 155 9.79 -29.49 13.58
C ASN A 155 11.22 -30.04 13.68
N GLU A 156 11.81 -30.13 14.87
CA GLU A 156 13.22 -30.55 15.05
C GLU A 156 13.50 -31.92 14.40
N ALA A 157 12.64 -32.91 14.67
CA ALA A 157 12.80 -34.26 14.15
C ALA A 157 12.62 -34.34 12.62
N ALA A 158 11.66 -33.56 12.08
CA ALA A 158 11.42 -33.47 10.65
C ALA A 158 12.63 -32.86 9.92
N LEU A 159 13.22 -31.80 10.49
CA LEU A 159 14.36 -31.10 9.91
C LEU A 159 15.67 -31.88 9.96
N LYS A 160 15.92 -32.68 11.01
CA LYS A 160 17.16 -33.48 11.14
C LYS A 160 17.42 -34.43 9.97
N ASN A 161 16.36 -34.97 9.38
CA ASN A 161 16.44 -35.93 8.27
C ASN A 161 15.71 -35.42 7.01
N ALA A 162 15.46 -34.11 6.91
CA ALA A 162 14.68 -33.56 5.82
C ALA A 162 15.41 -33.74 4.48
N VAL A 163 14.65 -34.13 3.46
CA VAL A 163 15.06 -34.03 2.07
C VAL A 163 14.08 -33.07 1.40
N PRO A 164 14.52 -31.88 0.93
CA PRO A 164 13.63 -30.94 0.28
C PRO A 164 12.94 -31.57 -0.94
N ALA A 165 11.62 -31.49 -0.97
CA ALA A 165 10.83 -31.92 -2.11
C ALA A 165 10.94 -30.87 -3.23
N GLN A 166 11.18 -31.32 -4.45
CA GLN A 166 11.18 -30.46 -5.63
C GLN A 166 9.74 -30.28 -6.12
N VAL A 167 9.23 -29.06 -6.09
CA VAL A 167 7.86 -28.71 -6.49
C VAL A 167 7.86 -27.47 -7.35
N THR A 168 6.96 -27.39 -8.34
CA THR A 168 6.80 -26.18 -9.13
C THR A 168 6.15 -25.08 -8.28
N VAL A 169 6.39 -23.82 -8.65
CA VAL A 169 5.75 -22.66 -8.00
C VAL A 169 4.23 -22.80 -8.04
N SER A 170 3.66 -23.18 -9.19
CA SER A 170 2.22 -23.34 -9.34
C SER A 170 1.65 -24.50 -8.49
N ASP A 171 2.36 -25.62 -8.37
CA ASP A 171 1.95 -26.75 -7.52
C ASP A 171 1.96 -26.38 -6.04
N PHE A 172 3.01 -25.67 -5.61
CA PHE A 172 3.10 -25.16 -4.25
C PHE A 172 1.93 -24.24 -3.92
N LEU A 173 1.69 -23.21 -4.75
CA LEU A 173 0.65 -22.22 -4.52
C LEU A 173 -0.76 -22.84 -4.54
N ARG A 174 -1.04 -23.77 -5.46
CA ARG A 174 -2.33 -24.46 -5.51
C ARG A 174 -2.59 -25.30 -4.28
N ARG A 175 -1.58 -26.03 -3.79
CA ARG A 175 -1.71 -26.82 -2.57
C ARG A 175 -1.98 -25.94 -1.35
N GLU A 176 -1.25 -24.84 -1.21
CA GLU A 176 -1.37 -23.95 -0.06
C GLU A 176 -2.68 -23.15 -0.06
N LEU A 177 -3.21 -22.81 -1.24
CA LEU A 177 -4.50 -22.12 -1.36
C LEU A 177 -5.70 -23.07 -1.26
N GLY A 178 -5.56 -24.33 -1.68
CA GLY A 178 -6.57 -25.37 -1.57
C GLY A 178 -7.95 -24.93 -2.06
N ASP A 179 -8.96 -25.12 -1.22
CA ASP A 179 -10.36 -24.81 -1.52
C ASP A 179 -10.63 -23.33 -1.85
N VAL A 180 -9.77 -22.42 -1.39
CA VAL A 180 -9.93 -20.98 -1.66
C VAL A 180 -9.62 -20.67 -3.14
N TRP A 181 -8.81 -21.51 -3.79
CA TRP A 181 -8.53 -21.47 -5.22
C TRP A 181 -9.54 -22.25 -6.05
N THR A 182 -9.93 -23.46 -5.63
CA THR A 182 -10.85 -24.34 -6.36
C THR A 182 -12.33 -23.95 -6.16
N GLY A 183 -13.21 -24.23 -7.14
CA GLY A 183 -14.67 -24.05 -6.95
C GLY A 183 -15.23 -22.64 -7.19
N GLY A 184 -14.52 -21.76 -7.92
CA GLY A 184 -14.99 -20.39 -8.21
C GLY A 184 -14.89 -19.44 -7.02
N GLY A 185 -13.98 -19.75 -6.08
CA GLY A 185 -13.86 -19.15 -4.76
C GLY A 185 -13.66 -17.63 -4.71
N SER A 186 -13.78 -17.09 -3.49
CA SER A 186 -13.60 -15.68 -3.12
C SER A 186 -12.30 -15.06 -3.64
N LEU A 187 -11.24 -15.86 -3.80
CA LEU A 187 -9.98 -15.43 -4.40
C LEU A 187 -10.15 -15.05 -5.88
N GLN A 188 -10.79 -15.93 -6.67
CA GLN A 188 -11.05 -15.65 -8.09
C GLN A 188 -12.01 -14.47 -8.25
N ALA A 189 -13.03 -14.38 -7.40
CA ALA A 189 -13.97 -13.27 -7.39
C ALA A 189 -13.27 -11.92 -7.12
N PHE A 190 -12.36 -11.88 -6.13
CA PHE A 190 -11.58 -10.68 -5.85
C PHE A 190 -10.62 -10.33 -7.00
N GLY A 191 -9.90 -11.31 -7.56
CA GLY A 191 -9.03 -11.11 -8.71
C GLY A 191 -9.77 -10.59 -9.95
N ARG A 192 -11.01 -11.04 -10.19
CA ARG A 192 -11.87 -10.52 -11.28
C ARG A 192 -12.29 -9.09 -11.01
N GLY A 193 -12.63 -8.76 -9.76
CA GLY A 193 -12.96 -7.39 -9.34
C GLY A 193 -11.81 -6.41 -9.60
N LEU A 194 -10.57 -6.87 -9.48
CA LEU A 194 -9.36 -6.10 -9.80
C LEU A 194 -9.01 -6.11 -11.31
N GLY A 195 -9.68 -6.91 -12.15
CA GLY A 195 -9.33 -7.08 -13.56
C GLY A 195 -8.00 -7.83 -13.79
N VAL A 196 -7.50 -8.55 -12.77
CA VAL A 196 -6.24 -9.31 -12.82
C VAL A 196 -6.47 -10.82 -12.92
N PHE A 197 -7.71 -11.25 -13.12
CA PHE A 197 -8.11 -12.65 -13.27
C PHE A 197 -9.03 -12.84 -14.49
N ASP A 198 -8.59 -13.70 -15.43
CA ASP A 198 -9.26 -14.16 -16.67
C ASP A 198 -10.32 -13.21 -17.32
N PRO A 199 -9.98 -12.48 -18.40
CA PRO A 199 -8.66 -12.37 -19.05
C PRO A 199 -7.70 -11.55 -18.18
N ALA A 200 -6.51 -12.11 -17.93
CA ALA A 200 -5.52 -11.51 -17.04
C ALA A 200 -4.21 -11.20 -17.78
N PRO A 201 -3.61 -10.02 -17.60
CA PRO A 201 -2.27 -9.78 -18.10
C PRO A 201 -1.26 -10.65 -17.32
N PRO A 202 -0.25 -11.24 -17.98
CA PRO A 202 0.81 -12.01 -17.32
C PRO A 202 1.64 -11.15 -16.36
N TRP A 203 1.68 -9.84 -16.58
CA TRP A 203 2.46 -8.90 -15.79
C TRP A 203 1.54 -7.81 -15.24
N LEU A 204 1.75 -7.50 -13.97
CA LEU A 204 1.13 -6.40 -13.24
C LEU A 204 2.17 -5.31 -13.03
N TYR A 205 1.68 -4.10 -12.83
CA TYR A 205 2.49 -2.94 -12.49
C TYR A 205 2.11 -2.49 -11.10
N SER A 206 3.09 -2.31 -10.21
CA SER A 206 2.85 -1.80 -8.86
C SER A 206 4.11 -1.11 -8.35
N ASP A 207 3.93 0.09 -7.79
CA ASP A 207 4.99 0.90 -7.19
C ASP A 207 6.26 1.00 -8.07
N GLY A 208 6.08 1.33 -9.35
CA GLY A 208 7.16 1.47 -10.33
C GLY A 208 7.79 0.16 -10.82
N MET A 209 7.30 -0.99 -10.35
CA MET A 209 7.80 -2.31 -10.72
C MET A 209 6.83 -3.05 -11.65
N ARG A 210 7.39 -3.78 -12.61
CA ARG A 210 6.66 -4.80 -13.38
C ARG A 210 6.82 -6.17 -12.71
N LEU A 211 5.74 -6.68 -12.15
CA LEU A 211 5.68 -7.89 -11.32
C LEU A 211 4.88 -8.99 -12.03
N PRO A 212 5.15 -10.28 -11.78
CA PRO A 212 4.32 -11.35 -12.30
C PRO A 212 2.91 -11.25 -11.70
N ASN A 213 1.90 -11.61 -12.48
CA ASN A 213 0.55 -11.71 -11.96
C ASN A 213 0.45 -12.94 -11.03
N PRO A 214 0.23 -12.74 -9.71
CA PRO A 214 0.27 -13.84 -8.75
C PRO A 214 -0.87 -14.84 -8.98
N TYR A 215 -2.01 -14.42 -9.53
CA TYR A 215 -3.10 -15.33 -9.86
C TYR A 215 -2.75 -16.28 -11.02
N LEU A 216 -1.94 -15.82 -11.97
CA LEU A 216 -1.45 -16.64 -13.07
C LEU A 216 -0.31 -17.55 -12.63
N LEU A 217 0.49 -17.15 -11.63
CA LEU A 217 1.43 -18.05 -10.96
C LEU A 217 0.72 -19.24 -10.31
N VAL A 218 -0.42 -19.02 -9.65
CA VAL A 218 -1.24 -20.11 -9.10
C VAL A 218 -1.75 -21.04 -10.22
N LYS A 219 -2.22 -20.47 -11.33
CA LYS A 219 -2.77 -21.26 -12.45
C LYS A 219 -1.72 -22.13 -13.14
N GLY A 220 -0.47 -21.63 -13.23
CA GLY A 220 0.62 -22.32 -13.93
C GLY A 220 0.42 -22.42 -15.44
N GLY A 221 1.42 -22.91 -16.16
CA GLY A 221 1.31 -23.22 -17.60
C GLY A 221 1.13 -22.01 -18.54
N TYR A 222 1.40 -20.78 -18.08
CA TYR A 222 1.35 -19.58 -18.92
C TYR A 222 2.70 -19.34 -19.61
N PRO A 223 2.78 -19.28 -20.96
CA PRO A 223 4.05 -19.13 -21.67
C PRO A 223 4.87 -17.89 -21.29
N ALA A 224 4.20 -16.83 -20.82
CA ALA A 224 4.84 -15.56 -20.46
C ALA A 224 5.37 -15.50 -19.01
N LEU A 225 5.08 -16.51 -18.18
CA LEU A 225 5.53 -16.59 -16.79
C LEU A 225 6.22 -17.94 -16.55
N ALA A 226 7.46 -17.91 -16.06
CA ALA A 226 8.16 -19.13 -15.70
C ALA A 226 7.47 -19.83 -14.51
N ASP A 227 7.51 -21.16 -14.52
CA ASP A 227 7.04 -22.00 -13.41
C ASP A 227 8.20 -22.88 -12.92
N PRO A 228 9.22 -22.27 -12.27
CA PRO A 228 10.43 -22.97 -11.86
C PRO A 228 10.11 -23.99 -10.76
N THR A 229 10.98 -24.99 -10.65
CA THR A 229 10.94 -25.94 -9.53
C THR A 229 11.76 -25.40 -8.37
N VAL A 230 11.22 -25.46 -7.17
CA VAL A 230 11.87 -25.01 -5.93
C VAL A 230 12.01 -26.15 -4.92
N PRO A 231 13.08 -26.18 -4.12
CA PRO A 231 13.21 -27.09 -2.99
C PRO A 231 12.32 -26.62 -1.83
N VAL A 232 11.48 -27.52 -1.30
CA VAL A 232 10.52 -27.22 -0.24
C VAL A 232 10.67 -28.20 0.92
N LEU A 233 10.81 -27.67 2.12
CA LEU A 233 10.83 -28.40 3.38
C LEU A 233 9.41 -28.57 3.92
N ARG A 234 9.10 -29.76 4.42
CA ARG A 234 7.79 -30.09 4.97
C ARG A 234 7.91 -30.64 6.39
N GLY A 235 6.82 -30.48 7.14
CA GLY A 235 6.71 -31.00 8.49
C GLY A 235 5.34 -30.70 9.08
N LEU A 236 5.31 -30.42 10.38
CA LEU A 236 4.12 -30.09 11.13
C LEU A 236 3.76 -28.62 10.93
N GLY A 237 2.48 -28.35 10.68
CA GLY A 237 1.93 -27.00 10.59
C GLY A 237 0.61 -26.89 11.32
N HIS A 238 0.40 -25.77 11.99
CA HIS A 238 -0.84 -25.33 12.62
C HIS A 238 -1.95 -25.12 11.58
N GLY A 239 -1.61 -24.48 10.46
CA GLY A 239 -2.47 -24.32 9.28
C GLY A 239 -3.26 -23.01 9.24
N ASP A 240 -3.61 -22.44 10.40
CA ASP A 240 -4.31 -21.16 10.59
C ASP A 240 -3.67 -20.32 11.73
N LEU A 241 -2.34 -20.16 11.71
CA LEU A 241 -1.64 -19.45 12.78
C LEU A 241 -1.70 -17.94 12.60
N HIS A 242 -2.61 -17.29 13.32
CA HIS A 242 -2.70 -15.84 13.47
C HIS A 242 -2.57 -15.41 14.93
N LEU A 243 -2.36 -14.11 15.19
CA LEU A 243 -2.08 -13.60 16.55
C LEU A 243 -3.15 -13.97 17.59
N ASP A 244 -4.43 -14.06 17.19
CA ASP A 244 -5.50 -14.42 18.12
C ASP A 244 -5.56 -15.93 18.45
N ASN A 245 -4.86 -16.78 17.68
CA ASN A 245 -4.69 -18.21 17.97
C ASN A 245 -3.47 -18.50 18.86
N ILE A 246 -2.80 -17.44 19.33
CA ILE A 246 -1.68 -17.51 20.26
C ILE A 246 -2.12 -16.89 21.59
N LEU A 247 -2.32 -17.74 22.60
CA LEU A 247 -2.68 -17.33 23.95
C LEU A 247 -1.44 -17.29 24.84
N VAL A 248 -1.22 -16.18 25.54
CA VAL A 248 -0.01 -15.99 26.35
C VAL A 248 -0.37 -15.71 27.80
N PRO A 249 0.20 -16.46 28.77
CA PRO A 249 0.02 -16.16 30.19
C PRO A 249 0.61 -14.81 30.58
N ARG A 250 -0.13 -14.09 31.43
CA ARG A 250 0.26 -12.82 32.04
C ARG A 250 0.22 -12.96 33.56
N LEU A 251 1.36 -13.28 34.15
CA LEU A 251 1.51 -13.39 35.62
C LEU A 251 1.99 -12.05 36.16
N GLU A 252 1.28 -11.49 37.15
CA GLU A 252 1.63 -10.20 37.77
C GLU A 252 1.79 -9.07 36.73
N LYS A 253 0.93 -9.07 35.70
CA LYS A 253 0.96 -8.13 34.56
C LYS A 253 2.15 -8.31 33.59
N VAL A 254 3.04 -9.26 33.81
CA VAL A 254 4.18 -9.55 32.92
C VAL A 254 3.85 -10.68 31.97
N VAL A 255 4.06 -10.44 30.67
CA VAL A 255 3.88 -11.45 29.62
C VAL A 255 4.97 -12.52 29.74
N ARG A 256 4.55 -13.79 29.72
CA ARG A 256 5.46 -14.94 29.68
C ARG A 256 5.53 -15.47 28.25
N SER A 257 6.29 -14.79 27.39
CA SER A 257 6.32 -15.06 25.94
C SER A 257 6.59 -16.52 25.58
N ARG A 258 7.50 -17.19 26.30
CA ARG A 258 7.82 -18.63 26.10
C ARG A 258 6.77 -19.62 26.63
N ALA A 259 5.78 -19.16 27.38
CA ALA A 259 4.71 -20.01 27.91
C ALA A 259 3.44 -19.95 27.04
N TYR A 260 3.57 -19.51 25.77
CA TYR A 260 2.45 -19.41 24.85
C TYR A 260 1.74 -20.75 24.66
N ARG A 261 0.46 -20.68 24.30
CA ARG A 261 -0.42 -21.80 23.96
C ARG A 261 -1.09 -21.53 22.62
N LEU A 262 -0.97 -22.46 21.69
CA LEU A 262 -1.65 -22.46 20.40
C LEU A 262 -3.02 -23.11 20.55
N ILE A 263 -4.01 -22.52 19.91
CA ILE A 263 -5.41 -22.97 19.89
C ILE A 263 -5.92 -23.03 18.45
N ASP A 264 -7.03 -23.72 18.24
CA ASP A 264 -7.68 -23.86 16.92
C ASP A 264 -6.83 -24.62 15.89
N LEU A 265 -6.52 -25.88 16.21
CA LEU A 265 -5.73 -26.81 15.38
C LEU A 265 -6.57 -27.49 14.29
N CYS A 266 -7.70 -26.89 13.88
CA CYS A 266 -8.64 -27.51 12.93
C CYS A 266 -8.04 -27.73 11.53
N THR A 267 -6.99 -27.00 11.20
CA THR A 267 -6.26 -27.07 9.91
C THR A 267 -4.87 -27.68 10.05
N PHE A 268 -4.58 -28.33 11.17
CA PHE A 268 -3.29 -28.98 11.41
C PHE A 268 -2.95 -29.99 10.30
N GLY A 269 -1.68 -29.99 9.89
CA GLY A 269 -1.15 -30.88 8.88
C GLY A 269 0.18 -31.51 9.30
N LYS A 270 0.34 -32.82 9.06
CA LYS A 270 1.58 -33.58 9.31
C LYS A 270 2.64 -33.43 8.19
N ASP A 271 2.24 -32.93 7.02
CA ASP A 271 3.08 -32.70 5.83
C ASP A 271 2.84 -31.29 5.25
N ALA A 272 2.78 -30.29 6.14
CA ALA A 272 2.60 -28.89 5.79
C ALA A 272 3.93 -28.26 5.35
N ASP A 273 3.84 -27.23 4.51
CA ASP A 273 4.99 -26.42 4.14
C ASP A 273 5.43 -25.54 5.32
N LEU A 274 6.68 -25.68 5.76
CA LEU A 274 7.18 -25.02 6.98
C LEU A 274 7.07 -23.47 6.98
N GLY A 275 7.07 -22.84 5.80
CA GLY A 275 6.89 -21.39 5.68
C GLY A 275 5.45 -20.90 5.94
N ARG A 276 4.45 -21.78 5.88
CA ARG A 276 3.01 -21.45 5.91
C ARG A 276 2.61 -20.65 7.14
N ASP A 277 2.87 -21.21 8.32
CA ASP A 277 2.45 -20.61 9.59
C ASP A 277 3.24 -19.33 9.88
N VAL A 278 4.53 -19.31 9.53
CA VAL A 278 5.41 -18.14 9.73
C VAL A 278 4.95 -16.97 8.86
N ALA A 279 4.61 -17.22 7.59
CA ALA A 279 4.06 -16.21 6.70
C ALA A 279 2.68 -15.72 7.17
N THR A 280 1.78 -16.63 7.55
CA THR A 280 0.44 -16.30 8.05
C THR A 280 0.51 -15.45 9.32
N LEU A 281 1.38 -15.80 10.26
CA LEU A 281 1.62 -15.06 11.50
C LEU A 281 2.14 -13.65 11.20
N LEU A 282 3.10 -13.51 10.28
CA LEU A 282 3.62 -12.21 9.87
C LEU A 282 2.52 -11.32 9.29
N LEU A 283 1.72 -11.85 8.35
CA LEU A 283 0.65 -11.07 7.73
C LEU A 283 -0.47 -10.70 8.72
N SER A 284 -0.80 -11.61 9.64
CA SER A 284 -1.72 -11.33 10.75
C SER A 284 -1.21 -10.20 11.63
N ALA A 285 0.09 -10.20 11.97
CA ALA A 285 0.69 -9.16 12.79
C ALA A 285 0.82 -7.81 12.08
N LEU A 286 0.98 -7.81 10.76
CA LEU A 286 0.99 -6.59 9.95
C LEU A 286 -0.40 -6.05 9.64
N LEU A 287 -1.45 -6.87 9.78
CA LEU A 287 -2.81 -6.49 9.43
C LEU A 287 -3.25 -5.15 10.06
N PRO A 288 -3.01 -4.85 11.35
CA PRO A 288 -3.37 -3.56 11.94
C PRO A 288 -2.67 -2.34 11.32
N HIS A 289 -1.58 -2.51 10.57
CA HIS A 289 -0.86 -1.42 9.89
C HIS A 289 -1.38 -1.14 8.49
N VAL A 290 -1.99 -2.14 7.85
CA VAL A 290 -2.42 -2.06 6.45
C VAL A 290 -3.94 -2.09 6.30
N ASN A 291 -4.65 -2.55 7.33
CA ASN A 291 -6.11 -2.66 7.38
C ASN A 291 -6.77 -1.35 7.85
N HIS A 292 -6.38 -0.24 7.24
CA HIS A 292 -6.99 1.05 7.50
C HIS A 292 -7.94 1.41 6.35
N PRO A 293 -9.04 2.16 6.56
CA PRO A 293 -9.92 2.60 5.48
C PRO A 293 -9.22 3.50 4.45
N GLN A 294 -8.14 4.15 4.85
CA GLN A 294 -7.24 4.91 3.98
C GLN A 294 -5.99 4.06 3.74
N GLU A 295 -5.53 3.98 2.49
CA GLU A 295 -4.25 3.33 2.18
C GLU A 295 -3.10 4.05 2.90
N LEU A 296 -2.04 3.29 3.22
CA LEU A 296 -0.78 3.87 3.63
C LEU A 296 -0.25 4.83 2.55
N PRO A 297 0.45 5.93 2.93
CA PRO A 297 1.16 6.75 1.97
C PRO A 297 2.04 5.88 1.06
N HIS A 298 2.10 6.23 -0.23
CA HIS A 298 2.75 5.42 -1.26
C HIS A 298 4.17 5.00 -0.85
N ASP A 299 4.96 5.91 -0.30
CA ASP A 299 6.35 5.63 0.08
C ASP A 299 6.44 4.64 1.25
N GLN A 300 5.59 4.78 2.27
CA GLN A 300 5.53 3.82 3.39
C GLN A 300 5.01 2.47 2.94
N ARG A 301 4.03 2.45 2.02
CA ARG A 301 3.49 1.21 1.44
C ARG A 301 4.57 0.48 0.65
N HIS A 302 5.24 1.18 -0.25
CA HIS A 302 6.30 0.62 -1.07
C HIS A 302 7.45 0.11 -0.20
N ALA A 303 7.91 0.93 0.75
CA ALA A 303 8.96 0.54 1.69
C ALA A 303 8.56 -0.68 2.53
N LEU A 304 7.31 -0.77 2.99
CA LEU A 304 6.82 -1.94 3.73
C LEU A 304 6.75 -3.19 2.86
N LEU A 305 6.22 -3.09 1.63
CA LEU A 305 6.18 -4.21 0.68
C LEU A 305 7.60 -4.72 0.39
N ARG A 306 8.53 -3.81 0.08
CA ARG A 306 9.93 -4.15 -0.16
C ARG A 306 10.57 -4.77 1.07
N PHE A 307 10.41 -4.19 2.26
CA PHE A 307 11.01 -4.70 3.49
C PHE A 307 10.45 -6.09 3.89
N VAL A 308 9.16 -6.35 3.65
CA VAL A 308 8.55 -7.65 3.91
C VAL A 308 9.06 -8.72 2.93
N VAL A 309 9.31 -8.38 1.66
CA VAL A 309 9.78 -9.31 0.63
C VAL A 309 11.29 -9.51 0.68
N ASP A 310 12.05 -8.43 0.80
CA ASP A 310 13.50 -8.42 0.91
C ASP A 310 13.93 -7.38 1.96
N PRO A 311 14.22 -7.79 3.20
CA PRO A 311 14.48 -6.89 4.32
C PRO A 311 15.89 -6.27 4.20
N ASP A 312 16.05 -5.33 3.26
CA ASP A 312 17.19 -4.41 3.19
C ASP A 312 17.02 -3.33 4.27
N ALA A 313 18.14 -2.98 4.92
CA ALA A 313 18.18 -1.92 5.92
C ALA A 313 17.77 -0.54 5.35
N SER A 314 17.93 -0.31 4.04
CA SER A 314 17.52 0.94 3.38
C SER A 314 16.02 1.22 3.55
N HIS A 315 15.16 0.22 3.38
CA HIS A 315 13.70 0.38 3.45
C HIS A 315 13.18 0.46 4.89
N ARG A 316 13.99 0.09 5.88
CA ARG A 316 13.61 0.10 7.29
C ARG A 316 13.35 1.51 7.84
N ALA A 317 14.05 2.51 7.31
CA ALA A 317 13.94 3.90 7.76
C ALA A 317 12.60 4.55 7.38
N ASP A 318 11.99 4.07 6.29
CA ASP A 318 10.82 4.68 5.67
C ASP A 318 9.49 4.06 6.13
N ILE A 319 9.53 3.09 7.04
CA ILE A 319 8.35 2.41 7.59
C ILE A 319 8.17 2.69 9.08
N VAL A 320 6.91 2.61 9.54
CA VAL A 320 6.59 2.76 10.97
C VAL A 320 7.41 1.76 11.78
N SER A 321 8.17 2.24 12.77
CA SER A 321 9.14 1.45 13.54
C SER A 321 8.57 0.16 14.12
N GLY A 322 7.31 0.18 14.54
CA GLY A 322 6.61 -1.01 15.04
C GLY A 322 6.42 -2.10 13.98
N ALA A 323 6.09 -1.74 12.73
CA ALA A 323 5.98 -2.69 11.63
C ALA A 323 7.35 -3.27 11.26
N ALA A 324 8.39 -2.42 11.22
CA ALA A 324 9.76 -2.84 10.98
C ALA A 324 10.24 -3.88 12.02
N ALA A 325 9.96 -3.61 13.30
CA ALA A 325 10.37 -4.49 14.39
C ALA A 325 9.67 -5.86 14.31
N LEU A 326 8.37 -5.90 13.94
CA LEU A 326 7.64 -7.15 13.73
C LEU A 326 8.20 -7.97 12.56
N VAL A 327 8.46 -7.35 11.42
CA VAL A 327 9.05 -8.02 10.25
C VAL A 327 10.43 -8.59 10.61
N ALA A 328 11.27 -7.80 11.29
CA ALA A 328 12.58 -8.26 11.76
C ALA A 328 12.44 -9.41 12.76
N ALA A 329 11.56 -9.30 13.76
CA ALA A 329 11.34 -10.35 14.75
C ALA A 329 10.94 -11.69 14.13
N VAL A 330 10.08 -11.70 13.10
CA VAL A 330 9.74 -12.94 12.37
C VAL A 330 10.90 -13.42 11.51
N ARG A 331 11.40 -12.55 10.61
CA ARG A 331 12.32 -12.97 9.55
C ARG A 331 13.71 -13.30 10.09
N ASP A 332 14.24 -12.51 11.01
CA ASP A 332 15.57 -12.72 11.55
C ASP A 332 15.59 -13.99 12.42
N THR A 333 14.56 -14.19 13.25
CA THR A 333 14.40 -15.43 14.05
C THR A 333 14.28 -16.65 13.16
N ALA A 334 13.44 -16.60 12.11
CA ALA A 334 13.29 -17.71 11.19
C ALA A 334 14.61 -18.02 10.45
N ARG A 335 15.33 -17.00 9.99
CA ARG A 335 16.65 -17.16 9.33
C ARG A 335 17.71 -17.72 10.28
N GLU A 336 17.72 -17.29 11.54
CA GLU A 336 18.63 -17.80 12.56
C GLU A 336 18.38 -19.30 12.78
N VAL A 337 17.12 -19.71 12.95
CA VAL A 337 16.74 -21.11 13.18
C VAL A 337 17.00 -21.96 11.94
N MET A 338 16.68 -21.44 10.75
CA MET A 338 16.81 -22.15 9.48
C MET A 338 18.18 -21.97 8.82
N ARG A 339 19.21 -21.59 9.59
CA ARG A 339 20.58 -21.34 9.10
C ARG A 339 21.17 -22.46 8.24
N ASP A 340 20.93 -23.71 8.61
CA ASP A 340 21.47 -24.88 7.91
C ASP A 340 20.63 -25.23 6.66
N TRP A 341 19.50 -24.54 6.48
CA TRP A 341 18.54 -24.68 5.39
C TRP A 341 18.30 -23.34 4.67
N ARG A 342 19.26 -22.41 4.72
CA ARG A 342 19.05 -21.01 4.33
C ARG A 342 18.49 -20.84 2.92
N ASP A 343 19.11 -21.48 1.94
CA ASP A 343 18.75 -21.35 0.52
C ASP A 343 17.33 -21.87 0.22
N PRO A 344 16.95 -23.11 0.60
CA PRO A 344 15.57 -23.57 0.41
C PRO A 344 14.57 -22.76 1.26
N TRP A 345 14.95 -22.35 2.47
CA TRP A 345 14.07 -21.57 3.35
C TRP A 345 13.72 -20.19 2.77
N ASP A 346 14.71 -19.43 2.31
CA ASP A 346 14.47 -18.07 1.81
C ASP A 346 13.52 -18.08 0.59
N LEU A 347 13.63 -19.06 -0.30
CA LEU A 347 12.70 -19.25 -1.42
C LEU A 347 11.32 -19.73 -0.97
N GLN A 348 11.28 -20.74 -0.10
CA GLN A 348 10.02 -21.28 0.42
C GLN A 348 9.23 -20.24 1.20
N PHE A 349 9.89 -19.42 2.03
CA PHE A 349 9.23 -18.35 2.78
C PHE A 349 8.56 -17.33 1.87
N LEU A 350 9.22 -16.94 0.77
CA LEU A 350 8.64 -16.05 -0.24
C LEU A 350 7.40 -16.66 -0.91
N LEU A 351 7.42 -17.96 -1.21
CA LEU A 351 6.26 -18.66 -1.76
C LEU A 351 5.11 -18.77 -0.76
N SER A 352 5.40 -19.09 0.51
CA SER A 352 4.42 -19.07 1.59
C SER A 352 3.85 -17.66 1.78
N LEU A 353 4.67 -16.62 1.63
CA LEU A 353 4.24 -15.23 1.68
C LEU A 353 3.29 -14.89 0.52
N THR A 354 3.59 -15.35 -0.70
CA THR A 354 2.66 -15.21 -1.85
C THR A 354 1.32 -15.90 -1.58
N ALA A 355 1.34 -17.15 -1.12
CA ALA A 355 0.12 -17.91 -0.83
C ALA A 355 -0.69 -17.28 0.30
N ALA A 356 -0.05 -16.92 1.42
CA ALA A 356 -0.71 -16.28 2.55
C ALA A 356 -1.29 -14.92 2.15
N ALA A 357 -0.56 -14.11 1.38
CA ALA A 357 -1.06 -12.81 0.94
C ALA A 357 -2.29 -12.95 0.02
N LEU A 358 -2.28 -13.90 -0.91
CA LEU A 358 -3.48 -14.23 -1.71
C LEU A 358 -4.64 -14.70 -0.83
N ARG A 359 -4.39 -15.55 0.18
CA ARG A 359 -5.44 -15.97 1.11
C ARG A 359 -6.05 -14.78 1.86
N PHE A 360 -5.25 -13.82 2.30
CA PHE A 360 -5.72 -12.62 2.99
C PHE A 360 -6.61 -11.71 2.12
N THR A 361 -6.49 -11.76 0.79
CA THR A 361 -7.42 -11.01 -0.08
C THR A 361 -8.86 -11.53 -0.01
N THR A 362 -9.06 -12.73 0.55
CA THR A 362 -10.37 -13.38 0.61
C THR A 362 -11.15 -13.06 1.89
N TYR A 363 -10.49 -12.51 2.91
CA TYR A 363 -11.12 -12.22 4.19
C TYR A 363 -11.98 -10.95 4.11
N THR A 364 -13.29 -11.11 4.27
CA THR A 364 -14.27 -10.02 4.18
C THR A 364 -14.18 -9.00 5.31
N LYS A 365 -13.55 -9.35 6.44
CA LYS A 365 -13.27 -8.44 7.55
C LYS A 365 -12.12 -7.47 7.27
N ILE A 366 -11.33 -7.72 6.22
CA ILE A 366 -10.24 -6.85 5.79
C ILE A 366 -10.81 -5.79 4.83
N THR A 367 -10.44 -4.53 5.05
CA THR A 367 -10.80 -3.41 4.18
C THR A 367 -10.33 -3.67 2.76
N GLU A 368 -10.92 -3.00 1.79
CA GLU A 368 -10.47 -3.09 0.40
C GLU A 368 -9.00 -2.66 0.26
N ALA A 369 -8.60 -1.55 0.89
CA ALA A 369 -7.20 -1.11 0.96
C ALA A 369 -6.27 -2.20 1.51
N GLY A 370 -6.65 -2.88 2.59
CA GLY A 370 -5.87 -3.99 3.14
C GLY A 370 -5.78 -5.18 2.17
N ARG A 371 -6.90 -5.58 1.55
CA ARG A 371 -6.92 -6.68 0.57
C ARG A 371 -6.10 -6.34 -0.68
N THR A 372 -6.13 -5.09 -1.14
CA THR A 372 -5.30 -4.58 -2.24
C THR A 372 -3.82 -4.58 -1.86
N PHE A 373 -3.46 -4.18 -0.64
CA PHE A 373 -2.09 -4.29 -0.13
C PHE A 373 -1.58 -5.74 -0.20
N PHE A 374 -2.37 -6.72 0.26
CA PHE A 374 -1.97 -8.12 0.19
C PHE A 374 -1.89 -8.65 -1.25
N ALA A 375 -2.74 -8.19 -2.16
CA ALA A 375 -2.64 -8.53 -3.57
C ALA A 375 -1.31 -8.02 -4.20
N ARG A 376 -0.89 -6.79 -3.85
CA ARG A 376 0.43 -6.26 -4.23
C ARG A 376 1.56 -7.08 -3.62
N LEU A 377 1.47 -7.40 -2.33
CA LEU A 377 2.46 -8.20 -1.62
C LEU A 377 2.66 -9.57 -2.28
N ALA A 378 1.57 -10.22 -2.70
CA ALA A 378 1.65 -11.48 -3.44
C ALA A 378 2.42 -11.34 -4.76
N ALA A 379 2.21 -10.25 -5.51
CA ALA A 379 2.93 -9.97 -6.75
C ALA A 379 4.42 -9.67 -6.51
N HIS A 380 4.75 -8.88 -5.48
CA HIS A 380 6.15 -8.59 -5.12
C HIS A 380 6.89 -9.84 -4.66
N ALA A 381 6.29 -10.64 -3.77
CA ALA A 381 6.89 -11.88 -3.29
C ALA A 381 7.07 -12.89 -4.42
N GLY A 382 6.06 -13.05 -5.29
CA GLY A 382 6.14 -13.92 -6.47
C GLY A 382 7.20 -13.46 -7.48
N GLY A 383 7.34 -12.14 -7.67
CA GLY A 383 8.40 -11.55 -8.49
C GLY A 383 9.79 -11.86 -7.96
N GLU A 384 9.98 -11.79 -6.64
CA GLU A 384 11.25 -12.11 -6.00
C GLU A 384 11.59 -13.61 -6.12
N VAL A 385 10.60 -14.51 -6.01
CA VAL A 385 10.81 -15.95 -6.27
C VAL A 385 11.32 -16.17 -7.69
N LEU A 386 10.66 -15.58 -8.69
CA LEU A 386 11.10 -15.71 -10.09
C LEU A 386 12.47 -15.09 -10.35
N ALA A 387 12.81 -14.01 -9.65
CA ALA A 387 14.12 -13.37 -9.75
C ALA A 387 15.24 -14.30 -9.26
N ARG A 388 15.04 -14.97 -8.12
CA ARG A 388 16.04 -15.84 -7.47
C ARG A 388 16.18 -17.22 -8.11
N THR A 389 15.19 -17.66 -8.86
CA THR A 389 15.15 -18.99 -9.51
C THR A 389 15.57 -18.96 -10.98
N ARG A 390 15.96 -17.79 -11.50
CA ARG A 390 16.49 -17.68 -12.86
C ARG A 390 17.86 -18.34 -12.96
N GLU A 391 18.03 -19.18 -13.97
CA GLU A 391 19.35 -19.60 -14.44
C GLU A 391 20.02 -18.45 -15.22
N ASP A 392 21.32 -18.25 -14.98
CA ASP A 392 22.14 -17.30 -15.73
C ASP A 392 22.05 -17.60 -17.24
N GLY A 393 21.25 -16.83 -17.98
CA GLY A 393 21.04 -16.98 -19.42
C GLY A 393 19.58 -17.02 -19.88
N ALA A 394 18.61 -17.19 -18.98
CA ALA A 394 17.20 -17.12 -19.32
C ALA A 394 16.73 -15.66 -19.48
N GLY A 395 16.78 -15.16 -20.72
CA GLY A 395 16.16 -13.93 -21.26
C GLY A 395 15.91 -12.79 -20.26
N ALA A 396 16.62 -11.67 -20.44
CA ALA A 396 16.49 -10.46 -19.62
C ALA A 396 15.04 -10.19 -19.19
N TRP A 397 14.84 -9.80 -17.92
CA TRP A 397 13.57 -9.15 -17.52
C TRP A 397 13.27 -8.11 -18.61
N PRO A 398 12.10 -8.15 -19.25
CA PRO A 398 11.79 -7.07 -20.17
C PRO A 398 11.92 -5.76 -19.36
N PRO A 399 12.44 -4.68 -19.96
CA PRO A 399 12.79 -3.48 -19.21
C PRO A 399 11.60 -3.02 -18.34
N ALA A 400 11.90 -2.47 -17.17
CA ALA A 400 10.91 -1.75 -16.39
C ALA A 400 10.42 -0.59 -17.27
N LEU A 401 9.23 -0.72 -17.85
CA LEU A 401 8.67 0.22 -18.81
C LEU A 401 7.21 0.50 -18.44
N ASP A 402 6.86 1.78 -18.57
CA ASP A 402 5.61 2.48 -18.22
C ASP A 402 5.44 2.88 -16.73
N PRO A 403 6.24 3.86 -16.24
CA PRO A 403 5.94 4.55 -14.99
C PRO A 403 4.56 5.25 -15.07
N GLY A 404 3.71 5.01 -14.08
CA GLY A 404 2.35 5.57 -13.97
C GLY A 404 1.21 4.55 -14.13
N ARG A 405 1.49 3.31 -14.55
CA ARG A 405 0.49 2.22 -14.53
C ARG A 405 0.56 1.50 -13.19
N ASP A 406 -0.54 1.47 -12.44
CA ASP A 406 -0.71 0.58 -11.30
C ASP A 406 -1.89 -0.35 -11.60
N SER A 407 -1.58 -1.65 -11.73
CA SER A 407 -2.56 -2.68 -12.11
C SER A 407 -3.52 -3.03 -10.98
N PHE A 408 -3.27 -2.51 -9.76
CA PHE A 408 -4.16 -2.62 -8.63
C PHE A 408 -5.04 -1.37 -8.45
N SER A 409 -4.90 -0.37 -9.33
CA SER A 409 -5.84 0.73 -9.48
C SER A 409 -7.04 0.24 -10.28
N VAL A 410 -8.13 -0.10 -9.60
CA VAL A 410 -9.33 -0.69 -10.22
C VAL A 410 -9.97 0.28 -11.23
N PRO A 411 -10.14 -0.09 -12.50
CA PRO A 411 -10.98 0.66 -13.44
C PRO A 411 -12.45 0.46 -13.06
N GLY A 412 -13.15 1.53 -12.64
CA GLY A 412 -14.61 1.50 -12.43
C GLY A 412 -15.09 1.34 -10.99
N PHE A 413 -14.21 1.22 -10.00
CA PHE A 413 -14.57 1.30 -8.57
C PHE A 413 -13.64 2.27 -7.83
N GLY A 414 -13.47 3.47 -8.40
CA GLY A 414 -13.33 4.66 -7.58
C GLY A 414 -14.64 4.87 -6.82
N HIS A 415 -14.91 4.07 -5.78
CA HIS A 415 -15.78 4.57 -4.73
C HIS A 415 -15.05 5.78 -4.16
N THR A 416 -15.54 6.96 -4.54
CA THR A 416 -16.29 7.83 -3.61
C THR A 416 -16.52 7.16 -2.24
N GLY A 417 -15.43 6.91 -1.52
CA GLY A 417 -15.46 6.39 -0.16
C GLY A 417 -16.14 7.43 0.73
N PRO A 418 -17.06 7.04 1.62
CA PRO A 418 -17.73 7.95 2.54
C PRO A 418 -16.78 8.74 3.47
N SER A 419 -15.49 8.44 3.48
CA SER A 419 -14.44 9.22 4.14
C SER A 419 -14.17 10.59 3.49
N ALA A 420 -14.52 10.80 2.21
CA ALA A 420 -14.59 12.15 1.63
C ALA A 420 -15.91 12.87 1.95
N ARG A 421 -16.92 12.14 2.47
CA ARG A 421 -18.17 12.74 2.99
C ARG A 421 -18.08 13.11 4.47
N ALA A 422 -17.05 12.69 5.19
CA ALA A 422 -16.85 13.02 6.60
C ALA A 422 -15.61 13.89 6.85
N ARG A 423 -15.31 14.80 5.92
CA ARG A 423 -14.62 16.08 6.17
C ARG A 423 -14.81 17.00 4.97
N ALA A 424 -16.07 17.27 4.62
CA ALA A 424 -16.40 18.58 4.06
C ALA A 424 -16.32 19.59 5.22
N ALA A 425 -15.10 19.95 5.60
CA ALA A 425 -14.83 21.00 6.57
C ALA A 425 -13.66 21.84 6.06
N GLY A 426 -13.99 22.78 5.18
CA GLY A 426 -13.16 23.93 4.82
C GLY A 426 -12.02 23.65 3.85
N PHE A 427 -11.73 24.64 3.01
CA PHE A 427 -10.35 24.94 2.64
C PHE A 427 -9.49 24.82 3.89
N VAL A 428 -8.27 24.28 3.77
CA VAL A 428 -7.32 24.23 4.89
C VAL A 428 -7.18 25.66 5.42
N SER A 429 -7.86 25.99 6.52
CA SER A 429 -7.68 27.26 7.21
C SER A 429 -6.33 27.18 7.90
N ASP A 430 -5.48 28.16 7.60
CA ASP A 430 -4.31 28.55 8.41
C ASP A 430 -3.04 27.68 8.36
N GLN A 431 -2.77 26.91 7.30
CA GLN A 431 -1.42 26.32 7.14
C GLN A 431 -0.49 27.25 6.34
N GLU A 432 0.10 28.24 7.04
CA GLU A 432 1.45 28.69 6.66
C GLU A 432 2.41 27.48 6.75
N PRO A 433 3.47 27.38 5.90
CA PRO A 433 4.44 26.30 5.99
C PRO A 433 4.95 26.14 7.43
N GLN A 434 4.59 25.02 8.08
CA GLN A 434 4.63 24.92 9.54
C GLN A 434 6.05 24.77 10.07
N ARG A 435 6.93 24.13 9.29
CA ARG A 435 8.31 23.84 9.69
C ARG A 435 9.22 23.79 8.48
N ARG A 436 10.31 24.56 8.53
CA ARG A 436 11.41 24.44 7.56
C ARG A 436 12.22 23.18 7.87
N ARG A 437 12.28 22.24 6.94
CA ARG A 437 13.07 21.00 7.06
C ARG A 437 14.55 21.22 6.75
N GLY A 438 14.83 21.99 5.72
CA GLY A 438 16.19 22.17 5.22
C GLY A 438 16.36 23.46 4.46
N GLN A 439 17.60 23.95 4.41
CA GLN A 439 18.02 25.07 3.60
C GLN A 439 19.42 24.78 3.03
N THR A 440 19.61 25.03 1.75
CA THR A 440 20.90 24.86 1.08
C THR A 440 21.13 25.95 0.04
N GLU A 441 22.40 26.28 -0.21
CA GLU A 441 22.79 27.11 -1.34
C GLU A 441 23.01 26.24 -2.57
N THR A 442 22.17 26.43 -3.59
CA THR A 442 22.29 25.69 -4.85
C THR A 442 23.48 26.15 -5.65
N GLY A 443 23.96 27.39 -5.46
CA GLY A 443 24.96 28.04 -6.31
C GLY A 443 24.45 28.37 -7.72
N VAL A 444 23.14 28.23 -7.96
CA VAL A 444 22.46 28.57 -9.22
C VAL A 444 21.79 29.94 -9.03
N ARG A 445 22.46 31.01 -9.46
CA ARG A 445 21.92 32.38 -9.41
C ARG A 445 21.28 32.73 -10.73
N ASP A 446 20.07 32.26 -10.93
CA ASP A 446 19.42 32.32 -12.23
C ASP A 446 17.89 32.35 -12.09
N ASP A 447 17.29 33.33 -12.75
CA ASP A 447 15.87 33.63 -12.70
C ASP A 447 15.01 32.71 -13.59
N ARG A 448 15.65 31.76 -14.29
CA ARG A 448 15.03 30.68 -15.07
C ARG A 448 15.24 29.29 -14.45
N SER A 449 15.78 29.22 -13.24
CA SER A 449 15.99 27.94 -12.57
C SER A 449 14.67 27.27 -12.20
N VAL A 450 14.64 25.95 -12.27
CA VAL A 450 13.49 25.12 -11.87
C VAL A 450 13.82 24.34 -10.62
N VAL A 451 12.83 24.16 -9.76
CA VAL A 451 12.88 23.20 -8.65
C VAL A 451 11.84 22.11 -8.84
N GLY A 452 12.17 20.91 -8.37
CA GLY A 452 11.24 19.79 -8.32
C GLY A 452 11.67 18.75 -7.29
N PHE A 453 10.74 17.89 -6.92
CA PHE A 453 11.03 16.73 -6.07
C PHE A 453 11.29 15.51 -6.95
N GLY A 454 12.35 14.79 -6.64
CA GLY A 454 12.61 13.44 -7.14
C GLY A 454 12.14 12.38 -6.14
N PRO A 455 12.29 11.08 -6.47
CA PRO A 455 11.97 10.00 -5.55
C PRO A 455 12.92 10.00 -4.33
N ASP A 456 12.61 9.17 -3.32
CA ASP A 456 13.41 8.97 -2.11
C ASP A 456 13.65 10.28 -1.32
N HIS A 457 12.66 11.18 -1.29
CA HIS A 457 12.77 12.51 -0.69
C HIS A 457 14.00 13.28 -1.18
N THR A 458 14.19 13.33 -2.49
CA THR A 458 15.22 14.16 -3.11
C THR A 458 14.62 15.45 -3.65
N VAL A 459 15.41 16.52 -3.61
CA VAL A 459 15.07 17.81 -4.20
C VAL A 459 16.09 18.15 -5.27
N VAL A 460 15.61 18.66 -6.40
CA VAL A 460 16.39 18.87 -7.61
C VAL A 460 16.23 20.32 -8.05
N ALA A 461 17.35 20.97 -8.35
CA ALA A 461 17.37 22.27 -9.01
C ALA A 461 18.00 22.14 -10.40
N VAL A 462 17.37 22.76 -11.41
CA VAL A 462 17.84 22.79 -12.79
C VAL A 462 18.13 24.24 -13.18
N ASP A 463 19.35 24.55 -13.62
CA ASP A 463 19.76 25.88 -14.06
C ASP A 463 19.31 26.21 -15.51
N SER A 464 19.46 27.45 -15.99
CA SER A 464 19.06 27.80 -17.37
C SER A 464 19.83 27.07 -18.46
N GLU A 465 20.99 26.49 -18.17
CA GLU A 465 21.72 25.66 -19.13
C GLU A 465 21.29 24.19 -19.05
N GLY A 466 20.31 23.84 -18.21
CA GLY A 466 19.87 22.45 -18.00
C GLY A 466 20.81 21.65 -17.11
N GLY A 467 21.71 22.30 -16.38
CA GLY A 467 22.54 21.69 -15.36
C GLY A 467 21.69 21.31 -14.17
N VAL A 468 21.87 20.09 -13.68
CA VAL A 468 21.06 19.49 -12.61
C VAL A 468 21.90 19.39 -11.35
N ARG A 469 21.38 19.94 -10.26
CA ARG A 469 21.93 19.79 -8.91
C ARG A 469 20.89 19.13 -8.02
N ARG A 470 21.33 18.21 -7.15
CA ARG A 470 20.45 17.32 -6.39
C ARG A 470 20.85 17.31 -4.93
N TRP A 471 19.87 17.19 -4.05
CA TRP A 471 20.07 17.04 -2.61
C TRP A 471 19.03 16.08 -2.02
N THR A 472 19.31 15.52 -0.84
CA THR A 472 18.25 15.00 0.03
C THR A 472 17.39 16.18 0.53
N VAL A 473 16.14 15.95 0.95
CA VAL A 473 15.32 17.00 1.59
C VAL A 473 15.95 17.59 2.86
N SER A 474 16.88 16.85 3.49
CA SER A 474 17.66 17.32 4.64
C SER A 474 18.84 18.23 4.23
N GLY A 475 19.17 18.31 2.94
CA GLY A 475 20.19 19.19 2.39
C GLY A 475 21.52 18.53 2.02
N ASP A 476 21.64 17.20 2.10
CA ASP A 476 22.87 16.51 1.73
C ASP A 476 23.04 16.49 0.21
N PRO A 477 24.19 16.92 -0.34
CA PRO A 477 24.39 17.00 -1.77
C PRO A 477 24.46 15.60 -2.41
N LEU A 478 23.81 15.45 -3.56
CA LEU A 478 23.81 14.25 -4.38
C LEU A 478 24.47 14.52 -5.73
N PRO A 479 25.00 13.49 -6.42
CA PRO A 479 25.60 13.64 -7.73
C PRO A 479 24.63 14.30 -8.73
N GLY A 480 25.08 15.41 -9.29
CA GLY A 480 24.42 16.17 -10.34
C GLY A 480 25.19 16.15 -11.66
N THR A 481 24.91 17.10 -12.53
CA THR A 481 25.53 17.20 -13.85
C THR A 481 25.47 18.64 -14.38
N GLY A 482 26.49 19.06 -15.13
CA GLY A 482 26.52 20.39 -15.74
C GLY A 482 25.52 20.57 -16.88
N GLY A 483 25.19 21.82 -17.20
CA GLY A 483 24.31 22.17 -18.31
C GLY A 483 24.99 22.08 -19.67
N ARG A 484 24.21 22.34 -20.73
CA ARG A 484 24.70 22.56 -22.09
C ARG A 484 23.99 23.74 -22.75
N PRO A 485 24.69 24.49 -23.63
CA PRO A 485 24.04 25.52 -24.46
C PRO A 485 23.10 24.89 -25.50
N PRO A 486 22.12 25.65 -26.03
CA PRO A 486 21.78 27.04 -25.68
C PRO A 486 20.93 27.13 -24.40
N GLN A 487 20.98 28.26 -23.70
CA GLN A 487 20.14 28.50 -22.52
C GLN A 487 18.65 28.31 -22.79
N GLN A 488 17.93 27.83 -21.77
CA GLN A 488 16.49 27.73 -21.73
C GLN A 488 15.87 29.11 -21.94
N ARG A 489 14.84 29.18 -22.77
CA ARG A 489 14.12 30.42 -23.10
C ARG A 489 13.26 30.88 -21.91
N LEU A 490 12.71 29.94 -21.16
CA LEU A 490 11.79 30.16 -20.03
C LEU A 490 12.08 29.11 -18.95
N GLY A 491 11.80 29.45 -17.68
CA GLY A 491 11.99 28.52 -16.57
C GLY A 491 11.18 27.23 -16.73
N HIS A 492 9.97 27.26 -17.28
CA HIS A 492 9.15 26.04 -17.44
C HIS A 492 9.59 25.10 -18.58
N GLN A 493 10.83 25.22 -19.08
CA GLN A 493 11.42 24.29 -20.05
C GLN A 493 12.20 23.14 -19.41
N SER A 494 12.13 23.00 -18.08
CA SER A 494 12.62 21.82 -17.38
C SER A 494 11.55 21.24 -16.46
N LEU A 495 11.54 19.91 -16.33
CA LEU A 495 10.69 19.19 -15.37
C LEU A 495 11.50 18.11 -14.67
N VAL A 496 11.16 17.87 -13.41
CA VAL A 496 11.75 16.83 -12.57
C VAL A 496 10.70 15.74 -12.38
N ALA A 497 11.06 14.49 -12.64
CA ALA A 497 10.18 13.36 -12.39
C ALA A 497 10.16 13.01 -10.90
N SER A 498 8.99 12.74 -10.34
CA SER A 498 8.84 12.46 -8.91
C SER A 498 9.01 10.98 -8.53
N LEU A 499 8.91 10.05 -9.48
CA LEU A 499 9.17 8.61 -9.26
C LEU A 499 10.45 8.08 -9.88
N THR A 500 10.90 8.68 -10.97
CA THR A 500 12.19 8.32 -11.56
C THR A 500 13.15 9.43 -11.19
N HIS A 501 14.38 9.08 -10.82
CA HIS A 501 15.44 10.07 -10.62
C HIS A 501 15.81 10.66 -12.00
N SER A 502 14.92 11.40 -12.64
CA SER A 502 15.06 11.87 -14.02
C SER A 502 14.68 13.35 -14.15
N VAL A 503 15.34 14.03 -15.07
CA VAL A 503 15.05 15.42 -15.44
C VAL A 503 14.89 15.48 -16.95
N VAL A 504 13.86 16.18 -17.41
CA VAL A 504 13.71 16.51 -18.84
C VAL A 504 13.93 18.01 -19.03
N VAL A 505 14.67 18.36 -20.07
CA VAL A 505 14.93 19.73 -20.51
C VAL A 505 14.53 19.86 -21.98
N ALA A 506 13.57 20.72 -22.27
CA ALA A 506 13.16 21.03 -23.63
C ALA A 506 14.12 22.03 -24.27
N ARG A 507 14.57 21.71 -25.48
CA ARG A 507 15.42 22.53 -26.33
C ARG A 507 14.73 22.76 -27.67
N PRO A 508 15.22 23.70 -28.50
CA PRO A 508 14.71 23.83 -29.86
C PRO A 508 14.81 22.50 -30.62
N LYS A 509 13.65 21.95 -31.02
CA LYS A 509 13.51 20.69 -31.79
C LYS A 509 13.98 19.41 -31.09
N GLU A 510 14.27 19.43 -29.79
CA GLU A 510 14.66 18.20 -29.08
C GLU A 510 14.33 18.24 -27.58
N LEU A 511 14.19 17.06 -26.98
CA LEU A 511 14.14 16.87 -25.54
C LEU A 511 15.43 16.20 -25.08
N GLU A 512 16.03 16.77 -24.05
CA GLU A 512 17.11 16.14 -23.31
C GLU A 512 16.52 15.47 -22.08
N ILE A 513 16.75 14.19 -21.91
CA ILE A 513 16.37 13.45 -20.71
C ILE A 513 17.66 13.05 -20.02
N VAL A 514 17.71 13.21 -18.70
CA VAL A 514 18.85 12.83 -17.89
C VAL A 514 18.36 11.96 -16.75
N HIS A 515 18.88 10.74 -16.64
CA HIS A 515 18.57 9.81 -15.56
C HIS A 515 19.71 9.74 -14.55
N PHE A 516 19.37 9.57 -13.29
CA PHE A 516 20.30 9.40 -12.19
C PHE A 516 20.00 8.09 -11.47
N PRO A 517 20.46 6.94 -11.99
CA PRO A 517 20.25 5.65 -11.34
C PRO A 517 20.80 5.67 -9.90
N GLN A 518 20.10 5.01 -8.96
CA GLN A 518 20.38 5.06 -7.51
C GLN A 518 21.85 4.74 -7.11
N ARG A 519 22.61 4.04 -7.96
CA ARG A 519 24.02 3.64 -7.70
C ARG A 519 25.02 4.10 -8.78
N GLY A 520 24.64 5.00 -9.69
CA GLY A 520 25.46 5.38 -10.84
C GLY A 520 25.57 6.87 -11.11
N GLY A 521 26.44 7.23 -12.06
CA GLY A 521 26.52 8.59 -12.59
C GLY A 521 25.31 8.96 -13.45
N ALA A 522 25.22 10.23 -13.85
CA ALA A 522 24.15 10.69 -14.74
C ALA A 522 24.23 9.96 -16.10
N LEU A 523 23.12 9.36 -16.52
CA LEU A 523 22.92 8.77 -17.84
C LEU A 523 22.20 9.77 -18.73
N ARG A 524 22.78 10.06 -19.90
CA ARG A 524 22.18 10.94 -20.91
C ARG A 524 21.92 10.15 -22.19
N PRO A 525 20.69 9.65 -22.40
CA PRO A 525 20.30 9.08 -23.67
C PRO A 525 20.44 10.12 -24.81
N PRO A 526 20.49 9.67 -26.08
CA PRO A 526 20.39 10.57 -27.22
C PRO A 526 19.14 11.46 -27.13
N PRO A 527 19.24 12.77 -27.45
CA PRO A 527 18.08 13.66 -27.40
C PRO A 527 16.94 13.20 -28.29
N VAL A 528 15.71 13.30 -27.76
CA VAL A 528 14.49 12.93 -28.49
C VAL A 528 14.19 14.02 -29.50
N ARG A 529 14.24 13.70 -30.80
CA ARG A 529 13.96 14.67 -31.86
C ARG A 529 12.46 14.98 -31.92
N LEU A 530 12.13 16.26 -31.98
CA LEU A 530 10.76 16.73 -32.12
C LEU A 530 10.52 17.23 -33.56
N PRO A 531 9.35 16.91 -34.15
CA PRO A 531 9.09 17.13 -35.58
C PRO A 531 8.94 18.60 -35.97
N ASN A 532 8.53 19.47 -35.03
CA ASN A 532 8.23 20.89 -35.28
C ASN A 532 9.22 21.82 -34.56
N ALA A 533 9.30 23.09 -35.01
CA ALA A 533 10.39 23.99 -34.62
C ALA A 533 10.36 24.51 -33.18
N ASP A 534 9.27 24.37 -32.42
CA ASP A 534 9.20 24.73 -31.01
C ASP A 534 8.09 23.93 -30.30
N HIS A 535 8.46 23.10 -29.32
CA HIS A 535 7.52 22.47 -28.39
C HIS A 535 7.74 23.04 -26.99
N PHE A 536 6.65 23.24 -26.25
CA PHE A 536 6.70 23.68 -24.85
C PHE A 536 6.43 22.50 -23.93
N LEU A 537 7.12 22.45 -22.79
CA LEU A 537 6.76 21.51 -21.73
C LEU A 537 5.52 22.02 -21.01
N VAL A 538 4.62 21.08 -20.75
CA VAL A 538 3.43 21.27 -19.94
C VAL A 538 3.81 20.99 -18.50
N THR A 539 3.40 21.85 -17.56
CA THR A 539 3.62 21.61 -16.14
C THR A 539 3.04 20.25 -15.74
N SER A 540 3.92 19.33 -15.34
CA SER A 540 3.59 18.00 -14.81
C SER A 540 4.13 17.84 -13.39
N GLY A 541 3.50 16.98 -12.60
CA GLY A 541 3.94 16.66 -11.22
C GLY A 541 4.54 15.27 -11.03
N GLY A 542 4.89 14.54 -12.11
CA GLY A 542 4.87 13.08 -12.06
C GLY A 542 5.72 12.26 -13.03
N ASP A 543 5.14 11.11 -13.37
CA ASP A 543 5.72 9.92 -14.01
C ASP A 543 5.75 10.01 -15.54
N VAL A 544 5.02 11.01 -16.04
CA VAL A 544 4.94 11.40 -17.43
C VAL A 544 5.11 12.91 -17.51
N PHE A 545 5.50 13.37 -18.68
CA PHE A 545 5.47 14.79 -19.01
C PHE A 545 4.66 14.98 -20.28
N ALA A 546 4.22 16.20 -20.54
CA ALA A 546 3.59 16.52 -21.81
C ALA A 546 4.34 17.62 -22.53
N THR A 547 4.31 17.55 -23.86
CA THR A 547 4.77 18.60 -24.76
C THR A 547 3.60 19.11 -25.57
N HIS A 548 3.52 20.39 -25.88
CA HIS A 548 2.58 20.86 -26.89
C HIS A 548 3.27 21.66 -28.00
N ASP A 549 2.75 21.55 -29.23
CA ASP A 549 3.18 22.31 -30.42
C ASP A 549 2.14 23.36 -30.85
N GLY A 550 1.11 23.58 -30.02
CA GLY A 550 -0.01 24.48 -30.29
C GLY A 550 -1.16 23.82 -31.07
N LYS A 551 -0.92 22.66 -31.70
CA LYS A 551 -1.97 21.86 -32.34
C LYS A 551 -2.30 20.61 -31.53
N TYR A 552 -1.31 19.96 -30.95
CA TYR A 552 -1.46 18.79 -30.10
C TYR A 552 -0.69 18.94 -28.80
N LEU A 553 -1.28 18.42 -27.74
CA LEU A 553 -0.63 18.13 -26.47
C LEU A 553 -0.32 16.63 -26.46
N THR A 554 0.95 16.28 -26.44
CA THR A 554 1.44 14.90 -26.44
C THR A 554 1.97 14.56 -25.05
N VAL A 555 1.33 13.59 -24.38
CA VAL A 555 1.82 12.95 -23.16
C VAL A 555 2.93 11.97 -23.53
N ARG A 556 4.02 11.95 -22.77
CA ARG A 556 5.26 11.23 -23.05
C ARG A 556 5.82 10.56 -21.81
N ALA A 557 6.47 9.42 -22.02
CA ALA A 557 7.19 8.70 -20.97
C ALA A 557 8.50 9.41 -20.61
N PHE A 558 8.82 9.48 -19.32
CA PHE A 558 10.11 10.05 -18.86
C PHE A 558 11.32 9.18 -19.22
N GLU A 559 11.13 7.89 -19.53
CA GLU A 559 12.22 6.96 -19.84
C GLU A 559 12.96 7.31 -21.13
N ASP A 560 12.22 7.61 -22.20
CA ASP A 560 12.79 7.80 -23.53
C ASP A 560 12.09 8.91 -24.32
N GLY A 561 11.09 9.58 -23.73
CA GLY A 561 10.29 10.62 -24.37
C GLY A 561 9.32 10.10 -25.43
N ALA A 562 9.08 8.79 -25.50
CA ALA A 562 8.12 8.18 -26.40
C ALA A 562 6.70 8.74 -26.16
N PRO A 563 5.94 9.04 -27.22
CA PRO A 563 4.57 9.50 -27.09
C PRO A 563 3.66 8.37 -26.58
N ILE A 564 2.92 8.64 -25.51
CA ILE A 564 1.91 7.74 -24.94
C ILE A 564 0.54 8.05 -25.55
N GLU A 565 0.17 9.33 -25.56
CA GLU A 565 -1.13 9.80 -26.02
C GLU A 565 -1.01 11.22 -26.59
N ALA A 566 -1.83 11.56 -27.59
CA ALA A 566 -1.88 12.90 -28.15
C ALA A 566 -3.32 13.42 -28.17
N LEU A 567 -3.53 14.59 -27.56
CA LEU A 567 -4.81 15.27 -27.48
C LEU A 567 -4.79 16.53 -28.35
N PRO A 568 -5.86 16.83 -29.09
CA PRO A 568 -5.96 18.06 -29.86
C PRO A 568 -6.02 19.26 -28.91
N CYS A 569 -5.16 20.26 -29.13
CA CYS A 569 -5.22 21.50 -28.37
C CYS A 569 -6.45 22.33 -28.82
N PRO A 570 -7.12 23.03 -27.88
CA PRO A 570 -8.04 24.08 -28.26
C PRO A 570 -7.32 25.17 -29.08
N PRO A 571 -8.02 25.84 -30.01
CA PRO A 571 -7.47 26.99 -30.72
C PRO A 571 -6.97 28.05 -29.73
N SER A 572 -5.80 28.61 -30.00
CA SER A 572 -5.17 29.62 -29.14
C SER A 572 -4.96 29.15 -27.70
N LEU A 573 -4.41 27.93 -27.53
CA LEU A 573 -4.02 27.38 -26.24
C LEU A 573 -3.16 28.40 -25.45
N ALA A 574 -3.67 28.82 -24.30
CA ALA A 574 -3.06 29.80 -23.41
C ALA A 574 -2.30 29.12 -22.25
N ALA A 575 -2.82 28.00 -21.75
CA ALA A 575 -2.21 27.24 -20.66
C ALA A 575 -2.57 25.76 -20.75
N SER A 576 -1.73 24.92 -20.17
CA SER A 576 -2.00 23.50 -19.99
C SER A 576 -1.31 22.98 -18.75
N ALA A 577 -1.87 21.93 -18.16
CA ALA A 577 -1.31 21.22 -17.00
C ALA A 577 -1.78 19.76 -17.02
N VAL A 578 -1.00 18.86 -16.43
CA VAL A 578 -1.28 17.42 -16.41
C VAL A 578 -1.05 16.82 -15.02
N SER A 579 -1.89 15.86 -14.61
CA SER A 579 -1.71 15.09 -13.38
C SER A 579 -0.46 14.22 -13.44
N ILE A 580 -0.01 13.68 -12.29
CA ILE A 580 1.25 12.93 -12.23
C ILE A 580 1.26 11.66 -13.10
N ASP A 581 0.09 11.09 -13.31
CA ASP A 581 -0.16 9.84 -14.04
C ASP A 581 -0.80 10.09 -15.42
N ALA A 582 -0.96 11.36 -15.82
CA ALA A 582 -1.74 11.81 -16.97
C ALA A 582 -3.18 11.26 -17.05
N SER A 583 -3.77 10.82 -15.94
CA SER A 583 -5.21 10.49 -15.89
C SER A 583 -6.08 11.72 -16.16
N VAL A 584 -5.57 12.92 -15.89
CA VAL A 584 -6.22 14.21 -16.14
C VAL A 584 -5.29 15.17 -16.88
N VAL A 585 -5.80 15.73 -17.98
CA VAL A 585 -5.15 16.80 -18.74
C VAL A 585 -6.07 18.01 -18.76
N ALA A 586 -5.59 19.14 -18.25
CA ALA A 586 -6.28 20.42 -18.33
C ALA A 586 -5.63 21.29 -19.42
N MET A 587 -6.44 21.82 -20.32
CA MET A 587 -6.04 22.77 -21.36
C MET A 587 -6.95 23.97 -21.31
N ALA A 588 -6.44 25.16 -21.56
CA ALA A 588 -7.26 26.35 -21.54
C ALA A 588 -6.93 27.32 -22.65
N ARG A 589 -7.97 27.97 -23.14
CA ARG A 589 -7.91 29.23 -23.89
C ARG A 589 -8.34 30.37 -22.98
N SER A 590 -8.24 31.60 -23.47
CA SER A 590 -8.42 32.81 -22.65
C SER A 590 -9.63 32.80 -21.70
N ARG A 591 -10.78 32.24 -22.12
CA ARG A 591 -12.03 32.25 -21.33
C ARG A 591 -12.65 30.88 -21.11
N GLU A 592 -11.91 29.81 -21.40
CA GLU A 592 -12.46 28.46 -21.31
C GLU A 592 -11.38 27.45 -20.91
N VAL A 593 -11.75 26.56 -20.00
CA VAL A 593 -10.93 25.46 -19.52
C VAL A 593 -11.57 24.14 -19.94
N HIS A 594 -10.78 23.30 -20.59
CA HIS A 594 -11.11 21.94 -21.01
C HIS A 594 -10.38 20.96 -20.10
N ILE A 595 -11.12 20.06 -19.45
CA ILE A 595 -10.57 19.00 -18.61
C ILE A 595 -10.84 17.65 -19.30
N HIS A 596 -9.77 17.01 -19.74
CA HIS A 596 -9.79 15.69 -20.33
C HIS A 596 -9.45 14.66 -19.27
N ARG A 597 -10.23 13.58 -19.21
CA ARG A 597 -9.96 12.41 -18.37
C ARG A 597 -9.95 11.18 -19.24
N ARG A 598 -9.05 10.24 -18.95
CA ARG A 598 -9.04 8.95 -19.64
C ARG A 598 -10.42 8.28 -19.48
N ASP A 599 -10.95 7.77 -20.58
CA ASP A 599 -12.25 7.07 -20.65
C ASP A 599 -13.50 7.88 -20.26
N ARG A 600 -13.44 9.23 -20.26
CA ARG A 600 -14.62 10.09 -20.06
C ARG A 600 -14.70 11.22 -21.09
N SER A 601 -15.92 11.71 -21.30
CA SER A 601 -16.15 12.91 -22.11
C SER A 601 -15.45 14.13 -21.50
N PRO A 602 -14.79 14.99 -22.31
CA PRO A 602 -14.15 16.20 -21.81
C PRO A 602 -15.15 17.13 -21.14
N LEU A 603 -14.77 17.70 -19.98
CA LEU A 603 -15.52 18.75 -19.32
C LEU A 603 -15.05 20.11 -19.83
N THR A 604 -15.96 21.07 -19.96
CA THR A 604 -15.64 22.41 -20.46
C THR A 604 -16.28 23.47 -19.57
N PHE A 605 -15.47 24.42 -19.10
CA PHE A 605 -15.88 25.44 -18.13
C PHE A 605 -15.52 26.84 -18.62
N GLY A 606 -16.47 27.78 -18.50
CA GLY A 606 -16.20 29.20 -18.75
C GLY A 606 -15.51 29.86 -17.56
N VAL A 607 -14.56 30.76 -17.86
CA VAL A 607 -13.89 31.61 -16.86
C VAL A 607 -13.93 33.08 -17.27
N ALA A 608 -14.03 33.96 -16.27
CA ALA A 608 -13.93 35.39 -16.43
C ALA A 608 -12.47 35.77 -16.65
N ASN A 609 -12.17 36.41 -17.78
CA ASN A 609 -10.83 36.86 -18.11
C ASN A 609 -10.88 38.10 -19.00
N SER A 610 -10.65 39.26 -18.41
CA SER A 610 -10.49 40.53 -19.11
C SER A 610 -9.38 41.36 -18.47
N ILE A 611 -8.74 42.24 -19.24
CA ILE A 611 -7.65 43.08 -18.75
C ILE A 611 -8.28 44.33 -18.11
N PRO A 612 -8.19 44.52 -16.77
CA PRO A 612 -9.00 45.50 -16.04
C PRO A 612 -8.83 46.96 -16.50
N HIS A 613 -7.65 47.31 -17.03
CA HIS A 613 -7.29 48.68 -17.44
C HIS A 613 -7.62 49.01 -18.89
N LEU A 614 -8.06 48.03 -19.69
CA LEU A 614 -8.46 48.22 -21.08
C LEU A 614 -9.99 48.20 -21.18
N ARG A 615 -10.66 49.21 -20.62
CA ARG A 615 -12.14 49.32 -20.64
C ARG A 615 -12.73 49.78 -21.98
N ASN A 616 -11.89 50.15 -22.94
CA ASN A 616 -12.36 50.60 -24.26
C ASN A 616 -12.55 49.39 -25.19
N LYS A 617 -13.80 49.12 -25.61
CA LYS A 617 -14.17 47.97 -26.46
C LYS A 617 -13.32 47.87 -27.74
N LEU A 618 -12.93 49.02 -28.32
CA LEU A 618 -12.10 49.08 -29.53
C LEU A 618 -10.67 48.55 -29.28
N VAL A 619 -10.13 48.78 -28.08
CA VAL A 619 -8.77 48.34 -27.71
C VAL A 619 -8.77 46.88 -27.26
N GLN A 620 -9.84 46.41 -26.60
CA GLN A 620 -10.04 44.98 -26.28
C GLN A 620 -10.10 44.09 -27.53
N MET A 621 -10.66 44.57 -28.63
CA MET A 621 -10.68 43.84 -29.91
C MET A 621 -9.31 43.77 -30.60
N MET A 622 -8.39 44.68 -30.28
CA MET A 622 -7.05 44.75 -30.87
C MET A 622 -5.95 44.23 -29.94
N THR A 623 -6.28 43.81 -28.70
CA THR A 623 -5.29 43.26 -27.77
C THR A 623 -5.24 41.74 -27.83
N PRO A 624 -4.05 41.13 -27.62
CA PRO A 624 -3.92 39.68 -27.53
C PRO A 624 -4.84 39.12 -26.46
N ASP A 625 -5.34 37.90 -26.69
CA ASP A 625 -6.13 37.16 -25.72
C ASP A 625 -5.43 37.12 -24.35
N PRO A 626 -6.10 37.50 -23.26
CA PRO A 626 -5.49 37.47 -21.94
C PRO A 626 -5.08 36.03 -21.59
N GLY A 627 -3.82 35.88 -21.16
CA GLY A 627 -3.30 34.61 -20.62
C GLY A 627 -4.00 34.19 -19.33
N LEU A 628 -3.80 32.95 -18.92
CA LEU A 628 -4.24 32.40 -17.64
C LEU A 628 -3.28 31.31 -17.18
N GLN A 629 -3.47 30.79 -15.97
CA GLN A 629 -2.68 29.69 -15.43
C GLN A 629 -3.55 28.52 -15.04
N LEU A 630 -3.01 27.32 -15.24
CA LEU A 630 -3.63 26.07 -14.84
C LEU A 630 -2.68 25.27 -13.95
N ALA A 631 -3.27 24.55 -13.01
CA ALA A 631 -2.62 23.52 -12.24
C ALA A 631 -3.58 22.34 -12.06
N VAL A 632 -3.04 21.13 -12.10
CA VAL A 632 -3.77 19.90 -11.78
C VAL A 632 -3.19 19.37 -10.47
N SER A 633 -4.04 18.89 -9.55
CA SER A 633 -3.55 18.21 -8.34
C SER A 633 -2.82 16.92 -8.71
N PRO A 634 -1.96 16.37 -7.83
CA PRO A 634 -1.15 15.21 -8.20
C PRO A 634 -1.98 14.03 -8.74
N SER A 635 -3.03 13.62 -8.03
CA SER A 635 -3.95 12.55 -8.43
C SER A 635 -4.91 12.91 -9.58
N GLY A 636 -4.92 14.18 -10.00
CA GLY A 636 -5.92 14.69 -10.93
C GLY A 636 -7.28 14.99 -10.30
N SER A 637 -7.46 14.85 -8.98
CA SER A 637 -8.72 15.14 -8.27
C SER A 637 -9.25 16.56 -8.46
N HIS A 638 -8.37 17.55 -8.65
CA HIS A 638 -8.71 18.96 -8.76
C HIS A 638 -7.97 19.64 -9.90
N VAL A 639 -8.64 20.61 -10.52
CA VAL A 639 -8.03 21.54 -11.48
C VAL A 639 -8.23 22.95 -10.96
N GLY A 640 -7.12 23.66 -10.75
CA GLY A 640 -7.08 25.06 -10.42
C GLY A 640 -6.83 25.93 -11.64
N CYS A 641 -7.53 27.06 -11.72
CA CYS A 641 -7.33 28.09 -12.73
C CYS A 641 -7.20 29.46 -12.07
N VAL A 642 -6.24 30.25 -12.52
CA VAL A 642 -6.09 31.66 -12.16
C VAL A 642 -6.05 32.50 -13.42
N THR A 643 -6.97 33.46 -13.52
CA THR A 643 -7.09 34.43 -14.62
C THR A 643 -6.66 35.82 -14.14
N PHE A 644 -6.87 36.87 -14.95
CA PHE A 644 -6.72 38.25 -14.48
C PHE A 644 -7.84 38.72 -13.55
N GLU A 645 -8.96 38.00 -13.50
CA GLU A 645 -10.14 38.44 -12.77
C GLU A 645 -10.52 37.51 -11.63
N GLU A 646 -10.16 36.23 -11.72
CA GLU A 646 -10.65 35.24 -10.78
C GLU A 646 -9.70 34.06 -10.57
N VAL A 647 -9.95 33.37 -9.47
CA VAL A 647 -9.36 32.10 -9.09
C VAL A 647 -10.51 31.12 -9.01
N VAL A 648 -10.40 29.98 -9.68
CA VAL A 648 -11.42 28.93 -9.71
C VAL A 648 -10.78 27.57 -9.48
N VAL A 649 -11.44 26.70 -8.73
CA VAL A 649 -11.02 25.31 -8.54
C VAL A 649 -12.21 24.40 -8.82
N TRP A 650 -12.01 23.40 -9.66
CA TRP A 650 -13.00 22.36 -9.96
C TRP A 650 -12.55 21.01 -9.43
N SER A 651 -13.52 20.23 -8.95
CA SER A 651 -13.41 18.79 -8.78
C SER A 651 -13.52 18.13 -10.14
N THR A 652 -12.58 17.27 -10.49
CA THR A 652 -12.59 16.58 -11.79
C THR A 652 -13.53 15.39 -11.81
N ASP A 653 -13.93 14.89 -10.65
CA ASP A 653 -14.78 13.72 -10.49
C ASP A 653 -16.20 13.92 -10.99
N ASP A 654 -16.79 15.04 -10.58
CA ASP A 654 -18.17 15.45 -10.84
C ASP A 654 -18.26 16.78 -11.60
N GLY A 655 -17.12 17.43 -11.89
CA GLY A 655 -17.07 18.73 -12.56
C GLY A 655 -17.55 19.89 -11.69
N ARG A 656 -17.75 19.68 -10.39
CA ARG A 656 -18.28 20.69 -9.48
C ARG A 656 -17.23 21.77 -9.21
N GLU A 657 -17.66 23.03 -9.23
CA GLU A 657 -16.87 24.14 -8.71
C GLU A 657 -16.73 24.02 -7.18
N VAL A 658 -15.50 23.85 -6.71
CA VAL A 658 -15.14 23.74 -5.29
C VAL A 658 -14.81 25.11 -4.72
N TYR A 659 -14.20 25.99 -5.53
CA TYR A 659 -13.84 27.35 -5.14
C TYR A 659 -14.01 28.33 -6.30
N ARG A 660 -14.43 29.56 -5.98
CA ARG A 660 -14.30 30.71 -6.86
C ARG A 660 -14.14 31.99 -6.06
N ARG A 661 -13.20 32.84 -6.48
CA ARG A 661 -12.98 34.17 -5.91
C ARG A 661 -12.54 35.15 -6.99
N LYS A 662 -13.05 36.39 -6.93
CA LYS A 662 -12.50 37.48 -7.75
C LYS A 662 -11.18 37.99 -7.19
N LEU A 663 -10.23 38.22 -8.08
CA LEU A 663 -8.97 38.88 -7.77
C LEU A 663 -9.21 40.36 -7.47
N THR A 664 -8.45 40.89 -6.52
CA THR A 664 -8.34 42.33 -6.28
C THR A 664 -7.60 43.01 -7.44
N GLY A 665 -7.76 44.33 -7.61
CA GLY A 665 -7.05 45.06 -8.67
C GLY A 665 -5.52 44.89 -8.61
N ARG A 666 -4.97 44.83 -7.40
CA ARG A 666 -3.54 44.54 -7.18
C ARG A 666 -3.16 43.12 -7.62
N GLU A 667 -3.98 42.12 -7.30
CA GLU A 667 -3.72 40.74 -7.73
C GLU A 667 -3.80 40.59 -9.25
N ALA A 668 -4.76 41.27 -9.88
CA ALA A 668 -4.92 41.31 -11.34
C ALA A 668 -3.70 41.95 -12.04
N ASP A 669 -3.17 43.04 -11.50
CA ASP A 669 -1.97 43.70 -12.04
C ASP A 669 -0.71 42.86 -11.85
N GLU A 670 -0.64 42.10 -10.76
CA GLU A 670 0.45 41.18 -10.46
C GLU A 670 0.36 39.88 -11.28
N ALA A 671 -0.83 39.51 -11.78
CA ALA A 671 -1.04 38.40 -12.70
C ALA A 671 -0.56 38.68 -14.14
N LEU A 672 -0.15 39.93 -14.47
CA LEU A 672 0.34 40.31 -15.80
C LEU A 672 1.77 39.82 -16.06
N GLY A 673 1.89 38.86 -16.99
CA GLY A 673 3.14 38.38 -17.59
C GLY A 673 3.52 36.94 -17.18
N ALA A 674 4.06 36.14 -18.10
CA ALA A 674 4.41 34.73 -17.82
C ALA A 674 5.72 34.55 -17.00
N LYS A 675 6.54 35.59 -16.88
CA LYS A 675 7.85 35.50 -16.20
C LYS A 675 7.66 35.45 -14.67
N TRP A 676 8.29 34.47 -14.02
CA TRP A 676 8.21 34.23 -12.56
C TRP A 676 6.81 33.96 -12.05
N MET A 677 6.04 33.19 -12.83
CA MET A 677 4.76 32.72 -12.37
C MET A 677 4.64 31.21 -12.41
N ARG A 678 4.12 30.61 -11.34
CA ARG A 678 3.82 29.19 -11.26
C ARG A 678 2.59 28.97 -10.40
N LEU A 679 1.72 28.09 -10.87
CA LEU A 679 0.57 27.64 -10.12
C LEU A 679 0.75 26.16 -9.78
N VAL A 680 0.52 25.80 -8.52
CA VAL A 680 0.51 24.41 -8.07
C VAL A 680 -0.78 24.14 -7.30
N CYS A 681 -1.37 22.97 -7.50
CA CYS A 681 -2.60 22.55 -6.85
C CYS A 681 -2.33 21.34 -5.95
N THR A 682 -2.88 21.35 -4.74
CA THR A 682 -2.83 20.22 -3.79
C THR A 682 -4.01 19.27 -3.98
N GLU A 683 -3.98 18.11 -3.33
CA GLU A 683 -5.10 17.15 -3.31
C GLU A 683 -6.39 17.71 -2.70
N THR A 684 -6.31 18.74 -1.87
CA THR A 684 -7.46 19.40 -1.24
C THR A 684 -8.00 20.55 -2.08
N GLY A 685 -7.42 20.84 -3.25
CA GLY A 685 -7.77 21.96 -4.09
C GLY A 685 -7.14 23.30 -3.66
N THR A 686 -6.31 23.33 -2.62
CA THR A 686 -5.52 24.53 -2.26
C THR A 686 -4.53 24.86 -3.37
N LEU A 687 -4.47 26.13 -3.76
CA LEU A 687 -3.56 26.62 -4.78
C LEU A 687 -2.38 27.38 -4.16
N PHE A 688 -1.17 27.08 -4.60
CA PHE A 688 0.02 27.88 -4.35
C PHE A 688 0.38 28.62 -5.62
N TRP A 689 0.41 29.94 -5.53
CA TRP A 689 0.62 30.83 -6.65
C TRP A 689 1.88 31.66 -6.45
N LEU A 690 2.94 31.28 -7.14
CA LEU A 690 4.13 32.12 -7.30
C LEU A 690 3.82 33.17 -8.36
N ARG A 691 3.97 34.45 -8.00
CA ARG A 691 3.73 35.60 -8.87
C ARG A 691 4.75 36.69 -8.62
N ARG A 692 5.54 37.05 -9.64
CA ARG A 692 6.64 38.04 -9.55
C ARG A 692 7.59 37.77 -8.38
N GLY A 693 7.92 36.51 -8.16
CA GLY A 693 8.77 36.06 -7.06
C GLY A 693 8.15 36.11 -5.67
N ARG A 694 6.82 36.31 -5.59
CA ARG A 694 6.05 36.27 -4.33
C ARG A 694 5.13 35.07 -4.30
N LEU A 695 5.19 34.29 -3.23
CA LEU A 695 4.31 33.15 -3.03
C LEU A 695 3.04 33.55 -2.27
N ALA A 696 1.88 33.21 -2.81
CA ALA A 696 0.58 33.44 -2.18
C ALA A 696 -0.31 32.19 -2.27
N ILE A 697 -1.31 32.10 -1.40
CA ILE A 697 -2.32 31.04 -1.39
C ILE A 697 -3.68 31.67 -1.72
N PRO A 698 -4.06 31.81 -3.01
CA PRO A 698 -5.26 32.55 -3.40
C PRO A 698 -6.58 31.91 -2.95
N THR A 699 -6.55 30.65 -2.50
CA THR A 699 -7.69 29.89 -1.99
C THR A 699 -7.91 30.03 -0.47
N VAL A 700 -7.08 30.81 0.23
CA VAL A 700 -7.21 31.12 1.67
C VAL A 700 -7.57 32.60 1.83
N ASP A 701 -8.36 32.94 2.85
CA ASP A 701 -9.00 34.25 3.07
C ASP A 701 -8.11 35.45 2.69
N GLY A 702 -8.53 36.20 1.66
CA GLY A 702 -7.85 37.41 1.21
C GLY A 702 -6.59 37.20 0.36
N GLY A 703 -6.24 35.96 0.01
CA GLY A 703 -5.05 35.65 -0.82
C GLY A 703 -3.75 35.83 -0.05
N THR A 704 -3.64 35.20 1.12
CA THR A 704 -2.51 35.31 2.06
C THR A 704 -1.17 35.17 1.33
N GLN A 705 -0.35 36.22 1.41
CA GLN A 705 1.04 36.16 0.97
C GLN A 705 1.86 35.48 2.06
N LEU A 706 2.57 34.41 1.72
CA LEU A 706 3.40 33.70 2.69
C LEU A 706 4.62 34.54 3.09
N ARG A 707 5.03 34.41 4.36
CA ARG A 707 6.30 34.97 4.83
C ARG A 707 7.44 34.37 4.01
N GLN A 708 8.18 35.22 3.32
CA GLN A 708 9.30 34.82 2.48
C GLN A 708 10.51 35.70 2.77
N SER A 709 11.69 35.10 2.68
CA SER A 709 12.97 35.77 2.95
C SER A 709 13.60 36.46 1.74
N GLY A 710 12.90 36.49 0.61
CA GLY A 710 13.42 37.00 -0.66
C GLY A 710 12.43 36.80 -1.80
N THR A 711 12.93 36.82 -3.04
CA THR A 711 12.16 36.49 -4.24
C THR A 711 12.46 35.07 -4.70
N TYR A 712 11.41 34.32 -5.04
CA TYR A 712 11.57 32.96 -5.57
C TYR A 712 11.58 32.97 -7.11
N ALA A 713 12.50 32.20 -7.68
CA ALA A 713 12.52 31.86 -9.10
C ALA A 713 11.45 30.79 -9.41
N ASP A 714 11.28 29.82 -8.51
CA ASP A 714 10.37 28.68 -8.74
C ASP A 714 9.90 28.00 -7.44
N ILE A 715 8.83 27.20 -7.55
CA ILE A 715 8.26 26.38 -6.47
C ILE A 715 7.88 24.97 -6.96
N ALA A 716 7.87 23.99 -6.06
CA ALA A 716 7.35 22.65 -6.33
C ALA A 716 6.68 22.05 -5.10
N LEU A 717 5.67 21.21 -5.32
CA LEU A 717 5.08 20.37 -4.27
C LEU A 717 5.61 18.94 -4.39
N ALA A 718 5.81 18.29 -3.25
CA ALA A 718 6.08 16.86 -3.21
C ALA A 718 4.83 16.08 -3.67
N ARG A 719 5.06 14.86 -4.15
CA ARG A 719 4.02 14.00 -4.73
C ARG A 719 2.87 13.73 -3.76
N ASP A 720 3.19 13.56 -2.48
CA ASP A 720 2.24 13.34 -1.39
C ASP A 720 1.53 14.62 -0.93
N GLY A 721 1.91 15.78 -1.47
CA GLY A 721 1.39 17.09 -1.10
C GLY A 721 1.80 17.57 0.29
N THR A 722 2.73 16.89 0.97
CA THR A 722 3.11 17.22 2.37
C THR A 722 4.26 18.21 2.46
N MET A 723 5.01 18.41 1.36
CA MET A 723 6.16 19.30 1.34
C MET A 723 6.12 20.29 0.18
N LEU A 724 6.69 21.47 0.42
CA LEU A 724 6.88 22.54 -0.54
C LEU A 724 8.37 22.86 -0.65
N ALA A 725 8.91 22.83 -1.87
CA ALA A 725 10.24 23.35 -2.17
C ALA A 725 10.12 24.75 -2.78
N THR A 726 10.96 25.68 -2.33
CA THR A 726 11.08 27.02 -2.90
C THR A 726 12.54 27.25 -3.32
N LEU A 727 12.72 27.82 -4.52
CA LEU A 727 14.03 28.19 -5.04
C LEU A 727 14.11 29.70 -5.21
N GLY A 728 14.99 30.34 -4.46
CA GLY A 728 15.29 31.77 -4.51
C GLY A 728 16.10 32.17 -5.74
N THR A 729 15.91 33.39 -6.22
CA THR A 729 16.71 33.98 -7.34
C THR A 729 18.20 34.07 -7.03
N GLU A 730 18.56 34.18 -5.75
CA GLU A 730 19.95 34.15 -5.25
C GLU A 730 20.53 32.73 -5.13
N GLY A 731 19.79 31.70 -5.59
CA GLY A 731 20.21 30.30 -5.52
C GLY A 731 20.02 29.67 -4.14
N ARG A 732 19.06 30.14 -3.36
CA ARG A 732 18.71 29.55 -2.06
C ARG A 732 17.56 28.57 -2.22
N LEU A 733 17.79 27.31 -1.90
CA LEU A 733 16.77 26.26 -1.89
C LEU A 733 16.27 26.02 -0.47
N GLU A 734 14.95 25.99 -0.29
CA GLU A 734 14.31 25.69 0.98
C GLU A 734 13.25 24.62 0.81
N VAL A 735 13.13 23.74 1.80
CA VAL A 735 12.10 22.71 1.86
C VAL A 735 11.30 22.88 3.14
N TRP A 736 9.98 22.89 2.99
CA TRP A 736 9.02 23.16 4.05
C TRP A 736 8.01 22.02 4.18
N ASP A 737 7.63 21.67 5.40
CA ASP A 737 6.44 20.87 5.69
C ASP A 737 5.18 21.76 5.58
N LEU A 738 4.10 21.22 4.99
CA LEU A 738 2.80 21.87 4.87
C LEU A 738 1.84 21.47 5.99
#